data_AF-A0AAG5D099-F1
#
_entry.id   AF-A0AAG5D099-F1
#
_cell.length_a   1.000
_cell.length_b   1.000
_cell.length_c   1.000
_cell.angle_alpha   90.00
_cell.angle_beta   90.00
_cell.angle_gamma   90.00
#
_symmetry.space_group_name_H-M   'P 1'
#
loop_
_entity.id
_entity.type
_entity.pdbx_description
1 polymer ?
#
loop_
_entity_poly.entity_id
_entity_poly.type
_entity_poly.pdbx_seq_one_letter_code
_entity_poly.pdbx_strand_id
1 'polypeptide(L)'
;MASGITPTLALRSAKGVEVWKPEQQQQQLTFIPEPGFTPDQSKSCRAIVYSPNGRFLAWANGTTVQLCRVSERWTVIASLPRPKACYLQFSPRSTYLMTWEVYTENPKETPKEKPNLFIYRAETGEEVFSIIQKRHQEWQMHWSSDESVAALLVGGEVLFFDHSPTGPGLKQVVKRFGGLRNGGVSVAPGPSPPHIGVYIPGTKGAPSMCRLFKYPNLEMNQPVASKSFFQADKVDMMWNRKGNGLILMTSTDVDASGVSYYGKQALHYMTPKGDSCGIQLNADGPIHDVAWSPKSTEFCIVYGFMPARASLFNLKCDIVYDFEPGNRNSIYFNEFGNLIVFGGFGNLPGYIEIWDLVRRKKLTNYQAPDTTLLEWSPAGDKFLTATTAPRLRMANGFKVWHYSGALLGEYSWAGELLEVLWQKYEAGTFAEVTISDKKVTGIVSATPVASKQKYVPPGARNSIVITGSGQKIDMRPPIPGLPPGYRSSTQIKNSKQKNKKNKTAGGADGSQDATAGQAKDASEPKAQAPKKKPPKGAVKKESADGDVANGNGNKTNPTSSTANNNDQEEVESTTVVQPKKVSITGDPEKDKKIRAINKKLKDIKLLKEKHERGETLVPTQVTKMNSEQQLMKELSALKVAA
;
A
#
# COMPACT_ATOMS: atom_id res chain seq x y z
N MET A 1 23.12 11.36 -21.69
CA MET A 1 23.34 12.45 -20.70
C MET A 1 23.25 13.77 -21.45
N ALA A 2 22.06 14.38 -21.55
CA ALA A 2 21.84 15.51 -22.48
C ALA A 2 22.01 16.91 -21.85
N SER A 3 22.04 17.02 -20.51
CA SER A 3 22.07 18.28 -19.77
C SER A 3 23.34 18.51 -18.95
N GLY A 4 24.30 17.58 -18.94
CA GLY A 4 25.48 17.60 -18.07
C GLY A 4 25.20 17.37 -16.57
N ILE A 5 24.00 17.73 -16.10
CA ILE A 5 23.51 17.56 -14.74
C ILE A 5 23.34 16.07 -14.43
N THR A 6 24.01 15.59 -13.39
CA THR A 6 23.88 14.21 -12.87
C THR A 6 23.20 14.25 -11.51
N PRO A 7 21.99 13.69 -11.34
CA PRO A 7 21.21 13.80 -10.11
C PRO A 7 21.85 12.98 -8.97
N THR A 8 22.05 13.57 -7.80
CA THR A 8 22.58 12.84 -6.63
C THR A 8 21.50 11.99 -5.93
N LEU A 9 21.96 11.04 -5.12
CA LEU A 9 21.17 10.13 -4.32
C LEU A 9 21.44 10.40 -2.83
N ALA A 10 20.43 10.81 -2.07
CA ALA A 10 20.53 10.92 -0.63
C ALA A 10 20.15 9.59 0.04
N LEU A 11 20.93 9.16 1.03
CA LEU A 11 20.83 7.88 1.71
C LEU A 11 20.68 8.13 3.21
N ARG A 12 19.61 7.60 3.83
CA ARG A 12 19.43 7.58 5.29
C ARG A 12 19.51 6.14 5.77
N SER A 13 20.45 5.87 6.68
CA SER A 13 20.69 4.55 7.26
C SER A 13 20.80 4.64 8.78
N ALA A 14 20.86 3.48 9.46
CA ALA A 14 21.17 3.44 10.90
C ALA A 14 22.59 3.92 11.27
N LYS A 15 23.45 4.21 10.28
CA LYS A 15 24.76 4.86 10.49
C LYS A 15 24.69 6.38 10.39
N GLY A 16 23.61 6.95 9.84
CA GLY A 16 23.49 8.38 9.57
C GLY A 16 23.00 8.71 8.16
N VAL A 17 23.35 9.90 7.68
CA VAL A 17 23.02 10.43 6.35
C VAL A 17 24.27 10.58 5.49
N GLU A 18 24.18 10.06 4.26
CA GLU A 18 25.19 10.17 3.20
C GLU A 18 24.54 10.70 1.92
N VAL A 19 25.31 11.39 1.07
CA VAL A 19 24.91 11.73 -0.30
C VAL A 19 25.92 11.11 -1.25
N TRP A 20 25.44 10.36 -2.23
CA TRP A 20 26.26 9.71 -3.26
C TRP A 20 25.92 10.27 -4.64
N LYS A 21 26.93 10.47 -5.49
CA LYS A 21 26.74 10.79 -6.90
C LYS A 21 26.81 9.52 -7.78
N PRO A 22 25.98 9.41 -8.83
CA PRO A 22 26.23 8.47 -9.91
C PRO A 22 27.47 8.89 -10.72
N GLU A 23 28.33 7.92 -11.02
CA GLU A 23 29.38 7.99 -12.02
C GLU A 23 29.15 6.87 -13.04
N GLN A 24 28.93 7.23 -14.31
CA GLN A 24 28.70 6.24 -15.37
C GLN A 24 30.02 5.84 -16.02
N GLN A 25 30.53 4.66 -15.66
CA GLN A 25 31.67 4.05 -16.33
C GLN A 25 31.16 2.99 -17.32
N GLN A 26 31.27 3.30 -18.62
CA GLN A 26 30.73 2.49 -19.71
C GLN A 26 29.20 2.24 -19.57
N GLN A 27 28.80 0.99 -19.32
CA GLN A 27 27.40 0.57 -19.11
C GLN A 27 27.03 0.40 -17.63
N GLN A 28 28.01 0.48 -16.74
CA GLN A 28 27.81 0.40 -15.29
C GLN A 28 27.62 1.80 -14.71
N LEU A 29 26.62 1.93 -13.83
CA LEU A 29 26.37 3.13 -13.05
C LEU A 29 26.85 2.88 -11.61
N THR A 30 28.09 3.28 -11.36
CA THR A 30 28.69 3.24 -10.03
C THR A 30 28.16 4.41 -9.23
N PHE A 31 27.88 4.23 -7.94
CA PHE A 31 27.61 5.33 -7.02
C PHE A 31 28.80 5.47 -6.06
N ILE A 32 29.29 6.70 -5.90
CA ILE A 32 30.38 7.06 -4.99
C ILE A 32 29.91 8.15 -4.03
N PRO A 33 30.40 8.19 -2.77
CA PRO A 33 30.14 9.30 -1.87
C PRO A 33 30.51 10.64 -2.51
N GLU A 34 29.69 11.66 -2.32
CA GLU A 34 29.93 13.00 -2.85
C GLU A 34 31.00 13.71 -2.00
N PRO A 35 32.24 13.94 -2.48
CA PRO A 35 33.31 14.54 -1.68
C PRO A 35 33.00 15.95 -1.17
N GLY A 36 32.06 16.66 -1.78
CA GLY A 36 31.58 17.95 -1.27
C GLY A 36 30.66 17.85 -0.05
N PHE A 37 30.11 16.67 0.27
CA PHE A 37 29.15 16.46 1.35
C PHE A 37 29.81 15.77 2.56
N THR A 38 29.78 16.42 3.72
CA THR A 38 30.22 15.82 4.99
C THR A 38 29.12 14.90 5.55
N PRO A 39 29.34 13.58 5.69
CA PRO A 39 28.33 12.67 6.23
C PRO A 39 27.99 12.94 7.69
N ASP A 40 26.71 13.04 8.01
CA ASP A 40 26.22 13.14 9.39
C ASP A 40 26.07 11.73 9.97
N GLN A 41 26.99 11.32 10.85
CA GLN A 41 27.05 9.97 11.44
C GLN A 41 26.04 9.74 12.59
N SER A 42 25.01 10.58 12.70
CA SER A 42 23.99 10.48 13.76
C SER A 42 23.10 9.25 13.58
N LYS A 43 23.27 8.27 14.46
CA LYS A 43 22.46 7.03 14.54
C LYS A 43 20.95 7.27 14.73
N SER A 44 20.57 8.49 15.11
CA SER A 44 19.19 8.93 15.38
C SER A 44 18.53 9.68 14.22
N CYS A 45 19.05 9.62 12.98
CA CYS A 45 18.45 10.28 11.82
C CYS A 45 17.02 9.81 11.53
N ARG A 46 16.03 10.69 11.79
CA ARG A 46 14.58 10.37 11.75
C ARG A 46 13.94 10.54 10.38
N ALA A 47 14.34 11.59 9.65
CA ALA A 47 13.78 11.96 8.36
C ALA A 47 14.83 12.63 7.47
N ILE A 48 14.66 12.51 6.16
CA ILE A 48 15.44 13.22 5.14
C ILE A 48 14.50 13.67 4.01
N VAL A 49 14.72 14.85 3.43
CA VAL A 49 13.89 15.37 2.34
C VAL A 49 14.67 16.31 1.43
N TYR A 50 14.57 16.10 0.11
CA TYR A 50 14.95 17.10 -0.88
C TYR A 50 13.81 18.10 -1.10
N SER A 51 14.18 19.37 -1.22
CA SER A 51 13.34 20.41 -1.81
C SER A 51 12.78 20.00 -3.18
N PRO A 52 11.52 20.36 -3.54
CA PRO A 52 10.95 20.13 -4.86
C PRO A 52 11.82 20.56 -6.06
N ASN A 53 12.64 21.60 -5.91
CA ASN A 53 13.58 22.05 -6.95
C ASN A 53 15.04 21.58 -6.77
N GLY A 54 15.32 20.77 -5.74
CA GLY A 54 16.64 20.21 -5.48
C GLY A 54 17.71 21.22 -5.06
N ARG A 55 17.36 22.49 -4.79
CA ARG A 55 18.30 23.53 -4.30
C ARG A 55 18.74 23.30 -2.85
N PHE A 56 17.94 22.57 -2.08
CA PHE A 56 18.14 22.27 -0.66
C PHE A 56 17.92 20.79 -0.33
N LEU A 57 18.71 20.30 0.63
CA LEU A 57 18.53 19.02 1.33
C LEU A 57 18.36 19.31 2.82
N ALA A 58 17.37 18.68 3.47
CA ALA A 58 17.18 18.79 4.91
C ALA A 58 17.09 17.40 5.56
N TRP A 59 17.67 17.23 6.74
CA TRP A 59 17.57 15.99 7.52
C TRP A 59 17.48 16.26 9.02
N ALA A 60 16.71 15.43 9.72
CA ALA A 60 16.52 15.50 11.18
C ALA A 60 17.42 14.47 11.85
N ASN A 61 18.54 14.90 12.44
CA ASN A 61 19.57 13.99 12.97
C ASN A 61 19.27 13.46 14.39
N GLY A 62 18.20 13.96 15.02
CA GLY A 62 17.74 13.57 16.37
C GLY A 62 18.24 14.49 17.49
N THR A 63 19.13 15.43 17.18
CA THR A 63 19.50 16.57 18.03
C THR A 63 19.06 17.89 17.39
N THR A 64 19.11 17.95 16.06
CA THR A 64 18.89 19.14 15.23
C THR A 64 18.26 18.75 13.89
N VAL A 65 17.69 19.72 13.18
CA VAL A 65 17.39 19.60 11.75
C VAL A 65 18.45 20.41 11.00
N GLN A 66 19.28 19.72 10.21
CA GLN A 66 20.26 20.36 9.35
C GLN A 66 19.60 20.76 8.03
N LEU A 67 19.91 21.97 7.56
CA LEU A 67 19.44 22.52 6.29
C LEU A 67 20.66 22.89 5.43
N CYS A 68 20.83 22.21 4.30
CA CYS A 68 21.98 22.29 3.42
C CYS A 68 21.59 22.82 2.04
N ARG A 69 22.41 23.69 1.45
CA ARG A 69 22.31 24.12 0.05
C ARG A 69 23.03 23.12 -0.86
N VAL A 70 22.29 22.48 -1.76
CA VAL A 70 22.85 21.59 -2.77
C VAL A 70 23.72 22.41 -3.72
N SER A 71 25.00 22.10 -3.72
CA SER A 71 26.09 22.84 -4.38
C SER A 71 27.35 21.98 -4.34
N GLU A 72 28.40 22.32 -5.09
CA GLU A 72 29.66 21.55 -5.11
C GLU A 72 30.30 21.35 -3.72
N ARG A 73 29.98 22.22 -2.75
CA ARG A 73 30.51 22.20 -1.37
C ARG A 73 29.46 21.94 -0.29
N TRP A 74 28.23 21.56 -0.68
CA TRP A 74 27.11 21.22 0.22
C TRP A 74 27.01 22.07 1.50
N THR A 75 27.00 23.39 1.33
CA THR A 75 27.09 24.32 2.47
C THR A 75 25.85 24.22 3.36
N VAL A 76 26.04 23.88 4.64
CA VAL A 76 24.99 24.00 5.66
C VAL A 76 24.62 25.48 5.83
N ILE A 77 23.35 25.80 5.64
CA ILE A 77 22.77 27.13 5.86
C ILE A 77 22.46 27.32 7.35
N ALA A 78 21.81 26.33 7.95
CA ALA A 78 21.31 26.42 9.32
C ALA A 78 21.22 25.06 10.00
N SER A 79 21.44 25.08 11.32
CA SER A 79 21.28 23.97 12.25
C SER A 79 20.13 24.32 13.20
N LEU A 80 18.93 23.79 12.93
CA LEU A 80 17.71 24.16 13.64
C LEU A 80 17.57 23.32 14.92
N PRO A 81 17.31 23.91 16.10
CA PRO A 81 17.30 23.20 17.39
C PRO A 81 15.99 22.42 17.63
N ARG A 82 15.72 21.43 16.76
CA ARG A 82 14.50 20.61 16.74
C ARG A 82 14.83 19.12 16.87
N PRO A 83 15.14 18.63 18.09
CA PRO A 83 15.56 17.24 18.34
C PRO A 83 14.42 16.21 18.23
N LYS A 84 13.15 16.63 18.38
CA LYS A 84 12.01 15.72 18.31
C LYS A 84 11.45 15.59 16.88
N ALA A 85 11.81 16.49 15.97
CA ALA A 85 11.37 16.51 14.57
C ALA A 85 11.43 15.12 13.90
N CYS A 86 10.29 14.68 13.39
CA CYS A 86 10.14 13.38 12.74
C CYS A 86 9.52 13.46 11.33
N TYR A 87 8.91 14.60 10.96
CA TYR A 87 8.55 14.89 9.58
C TYR A 87 9.12 16.23 9.13
N LEU A 88 9.56 16.27 7.88
CA LEU A 88 10.12 17.43 7.19
C LEU A 88 9.44 17.56 5.84
N GLN A 89 9.05 18.77 5.45
CA GLN A 89 8.46 19.02 4.12
C GLN A 89 8.79 20.43 3.64
N PHE A 90 9.22 20.58 2.38
CA PHE A 90 9.40 21.88 1.76
C PHE A 90 8.09 22.38 1.09
N SER A 91 7.93 23.70 1.01
CA SER A 91 6.89 24.35 0.21
C SER A 91 7.15 24.17 -1.31
N PRO A 92 6.16 24.36 -2.20
CA PRO A 92 6.25 24.00 -3.63
C PRO A 92 7.43 24.62 -4.41
N ARG A 93 7.79 25.89 -4.13
CA ARG A 93 8.94 26.59 -4.74
C ARG A 93 10.21 26.46 -3.90
N SER A 94 10.10 25.76 -2.77
CA SER A 94 11.16 25.51 -1.79
C SER A 94 11.65 26.76 -1.05
N THR A 95 10.80 27.78 -0.93
CA THR A 95 11.06 28.99 -0.14
C THR A 95 11.03 28.71 1.36
N TYR A 96 10.24 27.71 1.79
CA TYR A 96 10.02 27.36 3.19
C TYR A 96 10.29 25.88 3.47
N LEU A 97 10.93 25.60 4.62
CA LEU A 97 11.04 24.28 5.21
C LEU A 97 10.09 24.19 6.41
N MET A 98 9.21 23.19 6.41
CA MET A 98 8.35 22.84 7.53
C MET A 98 8.96 21.68 8.33
N THR A 99 8.92 21.78 9.66
CA THR A 99 9.32 20.70 10.56
C THR A 99 8.20 20.40 11.55
N TRP A 100 7.86 19.13 11.75
CA TRP A 100 6.88 18.70 12.74
C TRP A 100 7.49 17.72 13.75
N GLU A 101 7.27 18.03 15.02
CA GLU A 101 7.61 17.21 16.17
C GLU A 101 6.32 16.56 16.73
N VAL A 102 6.40 15.35 17.28
CA VAL A 102 5.27 14.75 17.99
C VAL A 102 4.90 15.66 19.18
N TYR A 103 3.65 16.12 19.22
CA TYR A 103 3.15 16.96 20.29
C TYR A 103 3.14 16.20 21.63
N THR A 104 3.89 16.70 22.62
CA THR A 104 4.01 16.12 23.96
C THR A 104 3.84 17.18 25.04
N GLU A 105 2.79 17.09 25.84
CA GLU A 105 2.59 17.94 27.02
C GLU A 105 3.47 17.42 28.17
N ASN A 106 4.55 18.13 28.50
CA ASN A 106 5.45 17.77 29.59
C ASN A 106 4.95 18.41 30.91
N PRO A 107 4.47 17.64 31.91
CA PRO A 107 3.81 18.21 33.10
C PRO A 107 4.71 19.07 34.01
N LYS A 108 6.03 19.02 33.79
CA LYS A 108 7.07 19.75 34.53
C LYS A 108 7.54 21.03 33.83
N GLU A 109 7.08 21.31 32.61
CA GLU A 109 7.49 22.48 31.85
C GLU A 109 6.39 23.56 31.82
N THR A 110 6.81 24.81 31.96
CA THR A 110 5.96 26.00 31.83
C THR A 110 6.50 26.86 30.68
N PRO A 111 5.67 27.27 29.70
CA PRO A 111 4.27 26.87 29.49
C PRO A 111 4.13 25.38 29.14
N LYS A 112 2.98 24.80 29.50
CA LYS A 112 2.63 23.39 29.28
C LYS A 112 2.41 23.05 27.80
N GLU A 113 1.76 23.96 27.09
CA GLU A 113 1.56 23.86 25.64
C GLU A 113 2.70 24.61 24.94
N LYS A 114 3.37 23.93 23.99
CA LYS A 114 4.43 24.48 23.15
C LYS A 114 4.14 24.17 21.69
N PRO A 115 4.44 25.08 20.76
CA PRO A 115 4.41 24.78 19.33
C PRO A 115 5.22 23.52 19.01
N ASN A 116 4.71 22.74 18.06
CA ASN A 116 5.36 21.51 17.56
C ASN A 116 5.41 21.48 16.03
N LEU A 117 4.69 22.39 15.36
CA LEU A 117 4.85 22.69 13.95
C LEU A 117 5.58 24.03 13.80
N PHE A 118 6.68 24.01 13.06
CA PHE A 118 7.53 25.17 12.79
C PHE A 118 7.78 25.32 11.29
N ILE A 119 7.93 26.56 10.83
CA ILE A 119 8.22 26.89 9.43
C ILE A 119 9.40 27.87 9.38
N TYR A 120 10.39 27.54 8.55
CA TYR A 120 11.65 28.26 8.39
C TYR A 120 11.82 28.75 6.96
N ARG A 121 12.38 29.96 6.77
CA ARG A 121 12.82 30.42 5.44
C ARG A 121 14.02 29.59 5.00
N ALA A 122 13.91 28.87 3.88
CA ALA A 122 14.91 27.90 3.43
C ALA A 122 16.28 28.52 3.08
N GLU A 123 16.33 29.80 2.75
CA GLU A 123 17.57 30.50 2.37
C GLU A 123 18.36 31.08 3.55
N THR A 124 17.74 31.23 4.73
CA THR A 124 18.35 31.82 5.94
C THR A 124 18.28 30.94 7.19
N GLY A 125 17.36 29.98 7.25
CA GLY A 125 17.07 29.21 8.47
C GLY A 125 16.25 29.95 9.53
N GLU A 126 15.77 31.16 9.23
CA GLU A 126 14.97 31.99 10.14
C GLU A 126 13.58 31.38 10.38
N GLU A 127 13.13 31.31 11.64
CA GLU A 127 11.78 30.86 11.99
C GLU A 127 10.75 31.96 11.67
N VAL A 128 9.84 31.69 10.74
CA VAL A 128 8.84 32.67 10.28
C VAL A 128 7.44 32.44 10.83
N PHE A 129 7.15 31.22 11.32
CA PHE A 129 5.85 30.83 11.84
C PHE A 129 5.96 29.57 12.71
N SER A 130 5.23 29.52 13.82
CA SER A 130 5.12 28.33 14.64
C SER A 130 3.75 28.21 15.32
N ILE A 131 3.25 26.97 15.45
CA ILE A 131 1.90 26.68 15.95
C ILE A 131 1.82 25.30 16.61
N ILE A 132 0.77 25.09 17.40
CA ILE A 132 0.42 23.79 17.97
C ILE A 132 -0.43 23.01 16.95
N GLN A 133 0.10 21.91 16.43
CA GLN A 133 -0.61 20.98 15.55
C GLN A 133 -0.69 19.61 16.23
N LYS A 134 -1.80 19.38 16.96
CA LYS A 134 -2.06 18.11 17.66
C LYS A 134 -2.49 16.97 16.70
N ARG A 135 -2.81 17.26 15.43
CA ARG A 135 -3.12 16.24 14.40
C ARG A 135 -1.83 15.71 13.75
N HIS A 136 -1.70 14.38 13.63
CA HIS A 136 -0.54 13.72 13.01
C HIS A 136 -0.73 13.46 11.50
N GLN A 137 -1.95 13.14 11.05
CA GLN A 137 -2.28 13.09 9.62
C GLN A 137 -2.57 14.51 9.13
N GLU A 138 -2.26 14.87 7.88
CA GLU A 138 -2.45 16.25 7.37
C GLU A 138 -1.84 17.32 8.30
N TRP A 139 -0.66 17.05 8.87
CA TRP A 139 0.00 17.96 9.80
C TRP A 139 0.53 19.22 9.10
N GLN A 140 0.84 19.08 7.80
CA GLN A 140 1.48 20.09 6.98
C GLN A 140 0.56 21.24 6.58
N MET A 141 1.14 22.39 6.27
CA MET A 141 0.43 23.50 5.64
C MET A 141 0.38 23.26 4.14
N HIS A 142 -0.81 23.40 3.57
CA HIS A 142 -1.01 23.29 2.13
C HIS A 142 -0.76 24.66 1.50
N TRP A 143 -0.08 24.67 0.36
CA TRP A 143 0.31 25.89 -0.35
C TRP A 143 -0.25 25.87 -1.78
N SER A 144 -0.52 27.04 -2.35
CA SER A 144 -0.67 27.19 -3.80
C SER A 144 0.67 26.99 -4.51
N SER A 145 0.65 26.71 -5.82
CA SER A 145 1.85 26.41 -6.62
C SER A 145 2.86 27.59 -6.69
N ASP A 146 2.33 28.80 -6.62
CA ASP A 146 3.06 30.07 -6.62
C ASP A 146 3.47 30.54 -5.21
N GLU A 147 3.01 29.83 -4.16
CA GLU A 147 3.12 30.13 -2.72
C GLU A 147 2.35 31.39 -2.24
N SER A 148 1.48 31.99 -3.07
CA SER A 148 0.71 33.19 -2.69
C SER A 148 -0.39 32.93 -1.65
N VAL A 149 -0.90 31.70 -1.53
CA VAL A 149 -1.92 31.33 -0.55
C VAL A 149 -1.47 30.10 0.23
N ALA A 150 -1.55 30.15 1.55
CA ALA A 150 -1.32 29.01 2.43
C ALA A 150 -2.57 28.70 3.28
N ALA A 151 -2.81 27.42 3.54
CA ALA A 151 -3.96 26.92 4.30
C ALA A 151 -3.53 25.82 5.28
N LEU A 152 -3.87 25.98 6.56
CA LEU A 152 -3.56 25.02 7.63
C LEU A 152 -4.83 24.66 8.43
N LEU A 153 -5.10 23.37 8.58
CA LEU A 153 -6.22 22.86 9.38
C LEU A 153 -5.80 22.66 10.84
N VAL A 154 -6.36 23.46 11.76
CA VAL A 154 -6.08 23.42 13.21
C VAL A 154 -7.39 23.40 13.99
N GLY A 155 -7.55 22.47 14.92
CA GLY A 155 -8.73 22.38 15.80
C GLY A 155 -10.08 22.03 15.14
N GLY A 156 -10.15 22.02 13.80
CA GLY A 156 -11.39 21.95 13.03
C GLY A 156 -11.74 23.24 12.27
N GLU A 157 -10.86 24.25 12.29
CA GLU A 157 -10.88 25.41 11.40
C GLU A 157 -9.70 25.35 10.42
N VAL A 158 -9.92 25.77 9.17
CA VAL A 158 -8.80 26.09 8.25
C VAL A 158 -8.47 27.57 8.39
N LEU A 159 -7.21 27.84 8.72
CA LEU A 159 -6.62 29.16 8.75
C LEU A 159 -5.98 29.43 7.39
N PHE A 160 -6.42 30.49 6.69
CA PHE A 160 -5.84 30.92 5.43
C PHE A 160 -4.94 32.15 5.64
N PHE A 161 -3.74 32.08 5.08
CA PHE A 161 -2.74 33.15 5.08
C PHE A 161 -2.52 33.63 3.65
N ASP A 162 -2.46 34.94 3.46
CA ASP A 162 -2.13 35.57 2.18
C ASP A 162 -0.64 35.96 2.20
N HIS A 163 0.12 35.35 1.29
CA HIS A 163 1.55 35.56 1.09
C HIS A 163 1.85 36.15 -0.31
N SER A 164 0.87 36.81 -0.92
CA SER A 164 1.13 37.76 -2.01
C SER A 164 2.07 38.89 -1.54
N PRO A 165 2.76 39.62 -2.44
CA PRO A 165 3.65 40.72 -2.07
C PRO A 165 2.97 41.87 -1.29
N THR A 166 1.63 41.93 -1.33
CA THR A 166 0.78 42.90 -0.62
C THR A 166 0.11 42.32 0.63
N GLY A 167 0.21 41.01 0.87
CA GLY A 167 -0.42 40.32 1.98
C GLY A 167 0.36 40.44 3.31
N PRO A 168 -0.27 40.19 4.46
CA PRO A 168 0.40 40.19 5.77
C PRO A 168 1.35 38.98 5.98
N GLY A 169 1.37 38.03 5.04
CA GLY A 169 2.12 36.78 5.14
C GLY A 169 1.60 35.88 6.27
N LEU A 170 2.48 35.02 6.78
CA LEU A 170 2.15 34.08 7.87
C LEU A 170 1.87 34.76 9.22
N LYS A 171 2.03 36.08 9.33
CA LYS A 171 1.82 36.84 10.58
C LYS A 171 0.35 37.00 10.97
N GLN A 172 -0.57 36.94 10.01
CA GLN A 172 -2.01 37.15 10.25
C GLN A 172 -2.86 36.20 9.42
N VAL A 173 -3.86 35.59 10.07
CA VAL A 173 -4.90 34.81 9.39
C VAL A 173 -5.86 35.77 8.69
N VAL A 174 -5.96 35.67 7.36
CA VAL A 174 -6.77 36.56 6.52
C VAL A 174 -8.20 36.04 6.35
N LYS A 175 -8.39 34.72 6.29
CA LYS A 175 -9.72 34.08 6.34
C LYS A 175 -9.69 32.83 7.22
N ARG A 176 -10.85 32.49 7.79
CA ARG A 176 -11.08 31.20 8.47
C ARG A 176 -12.24 30.46 7.82
N PHE A 177 -12.19 29.13 7.85
CA PHE A 177 -13.30 28.27 7.45
C PHE A 177 -13.49 27.20 8.53
N GLY A 178 -14.57 27.30 9.30
CA GLY A 178 -14.90 26.39 10.39
C GLY A 178 -15.66 25.13 9.95
N GLY A 179 -16.07 24.31 10.93
CA GLY A 179 -16.92 23.14 10.70
C GLY A 179 -16.21 21.88 10.23
N LEU A 180 -14.87 21.86 10.20
CA LEU A 180 -14.06 20.72 9.71
C LEU A 180 -13.50 19.86 10.85
N ARG A 181 -14.29 19.65 11.90
CA ARG A 181 -13.92 18.72 12.97
C ARG A 181 -13.89 17.30 12.39
N ASN A 182 -12.71 16.65 12.45
CA ASN A 182 -12.38 15.40 11.75
C ASN A 182 -12.46 15.48 10.20
N GLY A 183 -12.65 16.68 9.63
CA GLY A 183 -12.58 16.92 8.19
C GLY A 183 -11.15 17.02 7.65
N GLY A 184 -11.00 17.42 6.40
CA GLY A 184 -9.70 17.62 5.74
C GLY A 184 -9.72 18.81 4.80
N VAL A 185 -8.54 19.29 4.38
CA VAL A 185 -8.39 20.37 3.38
C VAL A 185 -7.27 20.06 2.40
N SER A 186 -7.43 20.43 1.13
CA SER A 186 -6.39 20.24 0.12
C SER A 186 -6.41 21.36 -0.93
N VAL A 187 -5.38 22.20 -0.93
CA VAL A 187 -5.17 23.28 -1.90
C VAL A 187 -4.74 22.69 -3.25
N ALA A 188 -5.35 23.13 -4.34
CA ALA A 188 -4.97 22.72 -5.69
C ALA A 188 -3.58 23.29 -6.08
N PRO A 189 -2.66 22.47 -6.64
CA PRO A 189 -1.36 22.94 -7.16
C PRO A 189 -1.49 23.62 -8.54
N GLY A 190 -2.67 24.17 -8.85
CA GLY A 190 -2.95 24.86 -10.11
C GLY A 190 -2.53 26.34 -10.08
N PRO A 191 -2.89 27.13 -11.11
CA PRO A 191 -2.67 28.57 -11.12
C PRO A 191 -3.48 29.28 -10.03
N SER A 192 -2.98 30.42 -9.56
CA SER A 192 -3.67 31.28 -8.60
C SER A 192 -4.76 32.12 -9.31
N PRO A 193 -5.94 32.38 -8.69
CA PRO A 193 -6.35 31.91 -7.37
C PRO A 193 -6.65 30.41 -7.33
N PRO A 194 -6.16 29.67 -6.31
CA PRO A 194 -6.29 28.23 -6.24
C PRO A 194 -7.73 27.79 -5.92
N HIS A 195 -8.05 26.56 -6.33
CA HIS A 195 -9.24 25.87 -5.86
C HIS A 195 -8.92 25.10 -4.57
N ILE A 196 -9.88 25.08 -3.64
CA ILE A 196 -9.72 24.47 -2.31
C ILE A 196 -10.69 23.29 -2.22
N GLY A 197 -10.14 22.08 -2.15
CA GLY A 197 -10.89 20.88 -1.78
C GLY A 197 -11.08 20.84 -0.27
N VAL A 198 -12.33 20.65 0.16
CA VAL A 198 -12.73 20.67 1.58
C VAL A 198 -13.56 19.43 1.88
N TYR A 199 -13.10 18.61 2.82
CA TYR A 199 -13.83 17.43 3.28
C TYR A 199 -14.57 17.73 4.60
N ILE A 200 -15.90 17.68 4.55
CA ILE A 200 -16.82 17.85 5.68
C ILE A 200 -17.40 16.46 6.03
N PRO A 201 -17.06 15.87 7.19
CA PRO A 201 -17.62 14.60 7.61
C PRO A 201 -19.12 14.70 7.92
N GLY A 202 -19.86 13.64 7.63
CA GLY A 202 -21.27 13.52 8.00
C GLY A 202 -21.45 13.40 9.51
N THR A 203 -22.44 14.10 10.06
CA THR A 203 -22.96 13.83 11.41
C THR A 203 -23.89 12.61 11.37
N LYS A 204 -24.32 12.10 12.53
CA LYS A 204 -25.21 10.91 12.61
C LYS A 204 -26.47 11.11 11.74
N GLY A 205 -26.59 10.34 10.66
CA GLY A 205 -27.71 10.39 9.71
C GLY A 205 -27.51 11.32 8.50
N ALA A 206 -26.51 12.19 8.51
CA ALA A 206 -26.16 13.05 7.38
C ALA A 206 -25.06 12.41 6.50
N PRO A 207 -25.06 12.64 5.17
CA PRO A 207 -23.96 12.20 4.31
C PRO A 207 -22.68 13.00 4.59
N SER A 208 -21.54 12.34 4.43
CA SER A 208 -20.25 13.01 4.28
C SER A 208 -20.22 13.77 2.94
N MET A 209 -19.50 14.89 2.89
CA MET A 209 -19.44 15.74 1.70
C MET A 209 -18.01 16.22 1.43
N CYS A 210 -17.57 16.13 0.19
CA CYS A 210 -16.50 16.97 -0.31
C CYS A 210 -17.10 18.17 -1.07
N ARG A 211 -16.61 19.37 -0.78
CA ARG A 211 -16.96 20.61 -1.49
C ARG A 211 -15.69 21.22 -2.06
N LEU A 212 -15.82 21.78 -3.25
CA LEU A 212 -14.76 22.51 -3.93
C LEU A 212 -15.12 23.98 -3.98
N PHE A 213 -14.22 24.84 -3.52
CA PHE A 213 -14.36 26.29 -3.54
C PHE A 213 -13.27 26.92 -4.41
N LYS A 214 -13.47 28.16 -4.88
CA LYS A 214 -12.46 28.96 -5.58
C LYS A 214 -12.03 30.08 -4.66
N TYR A 215 -10.76 30.12 -4.24
CA TYR A 215 -10.28 31.20 -3.37
C TYR A 215 -10.46 32.57 -4.06
N PRO A 216 -10.79 33.66 -3.34
CA PRO A 216 -11.06 33.77 -1.91
C PRO A 216 -12.54 33.51 -1.53
N ASN A 217 -13.36 32.99 -2.45
CA ASN A 217 -14.80 32.78 -2.26
C ASN A 217 -15.04 31.41 -1.62
N LEU A 218 -15.11 31.40 -0.29
CA LEU A 218 -15.25 30.21 0.55
C LEU A 218 -16.64 30.12 1.21
N GLU A 219 -17.67 30.68 0.57
CA GLU A 219 -19.03 30.67 1.10
C GLU A 219 -19.64 29.28 1.03
N MET A 220 -20.08 28.74 2.16
CA MET A 220 -20.63 27.38 2.28
C MET A 220 -21.79 27.10 1.30
N ASN A 221 -22.56 28.14 0.94
CA ASN A 221 -23.71 28.06 0.04
C ASN A 221 -23.35 28.17 -1.45
N GLN A 222 -22.11 28.53 -1.80
CA GLN A 222 -21.63 28.69 -3.18
C GLN A 222 -20.38 27.83 -3.49
N PRO A 223 -20.42 26.50 -3.30
CA PRO A 223 -19.37 25.62 -3.78
C PRO A 223 -19.37 25.56 -5.31
N VAL A 224 -18.19 25.54 -5.93
CA VAL A 224 -17.98 25.32 -7.37
C VAL A 224 -18.46 23.93 -7.77
N ALA A 225 -18.14 22.92 -6.95
CA ALA A 225 -18.59 21.54 -7.11
C ALA A 225 -18.86 20.94 -5.72
N SER A 226 -19.83 20.03 -5.60
CA SER A 226 -20.10 19.31 -4.36
C SER A 226 -20.42 17.85 -4.63
N LYS A 227 -19.79 16.94 -3.87
CA LYS A 227 -20.05 15.50 -3.92
C LYS A 227 -20.35 14.98 -2.52
N SER A 228 -21.59 14.52 -2.33
CA SER A 228 -22.02 13.79 -1.14
C SER A 228 -21.83 12.29 -1.30
N PHE A 229 -21.44 11.62 -0.22
CA PHE A 229 -21.32 10.17 -0.13
C PHE A 229 -21.67 9.68 1.28
N PHE A 230 -22.28 8.51 1.35
CA PHE A 230 -22.55 7.81 2.62
C PHE A 230 -21.43 6.81 2.89
N GLN A 231 -21.18 6.49 4.16
CA GLN A 231 -20.16 5.54 4.58
C GLN A 231 -18.75 5.95 4.10
N ALA A 232 -18.17 6.97 4.74
CA ALA A 232 -16.79 7.37 4.55
C ALA A 232 -16.22 7.90 5.86
N ASP A 233 -15.32 7.13 6.48
CA ASP A 233 -14.65 7.49 7.73
C ASP A 233 -13.41 8.36 7.44
N LYS A 234 -12.71 8.04 6.33
CA LYS A 234 -11.57 8.79 5.81
C LYS A 234 -11.74 9.09 4.31
N VAL A 235 -11.18 10.23 3.86
CA VAL A 235 -11.19 10.66 2.46
C VAL A 235 -9.82 11.22 2.09
N ASP A 236 -9.13 10.59 1.14
CA ASP A 236 -7.86 11.09 0.59
C ASP A 236 -8.11 11.96 -0.66
N MET A 237 -7.58 13.19 -0.65
CA MET A 237 -7.79 14.20 -1.69
C MET A 237 -6.57 14.34 -2.61
N MET A 238 -6.63 13.71 -3.78
CA MET A 238 -5.54 13.60 -4.75
C MET A 238 -5.74 14.54 -5.95
N TRP A 239 -5.12 15.72 -5.89
CA TRP A 239 -5.06 16.67 -7.00
C TRP A 239 -4.10 16.21 -8.12
N ASN A 240 -4.44 16.53 -9.37
CA ASN A 240 -3.46 16.47 -10.47
C ASN A 240 -2.55 17.71 -10.49
N ARG A 241 -1.40 17.60 -11.18
CA ARG A 241 -0.35 18.63 -11.20
C ARG A 241 -0.81 20.00 -11.71
N LYS A 242 -1.84 20.04 -12.57
CA LYS A 242 -2.43 21.29 -13.09
C LYS A 242 -3.54 21.88 -12.21
N GLY A 243 -3.93 21.19 -11.12
CA GLY A 243 -5.04 21.59 -10.25
C GLY A 243 -6.40 21.65 -10.95
N ASN A 244 -6.57 20.95 -12.08
CA ASN A 244 -7.82 20.95 -12.87
C ASN A 244 -8.67 19.68 -12.69
N GLY A 245 -8.22 18.74 -11.86
CA GLY A 245 -8.94 17.54 -11.48
C GLY A 245 -8.52 17.04 -10.10
N LEU A 246 -9.52 16.64 -9.31
CA LEU A 246 -9.38 16.10 -7.96
C LEU A 246 -10.00 14.71 -7.90
N ILE A 247 -9.22 13.69 -7.53
CA ILE A 247 -9.76 12.38 -7.15
C ILE A 247 -9.94 12.35 -5.64
N LEU A 248 -11.08 11.82 -5.20
CA LEU A 248 -11.38 11.49 -3.82
C LEU A 248 -11.37 9.98 -3.69
N MET A 249 -10.54 9.44 -2.80
CA MET A 249 -10.67 8.05 -2.35
C MET A 249 -11.36 8.03 -0.99
N THR A 250 -12.59 7.56 -0.94
CA THR A 250 -13.34 7.38 0.30
C THR A 250 -13.09 5.98 0.83
N SER A 251 -12.87 5.82 2.14
CA SER A 251 -12.73 4.53 2.80
C SER A 251 -13.51 4.46 4.10
N THR A 252 -14.06 3.28 4.41
CA THR A 252 -14.51 2.93 5.77
C THR A 252 -13.56 1.96 6.45
N ASP A 253 -13.54 1.98 7.78
CA ASP A 253 -12.78 1.02 8.59
C ASP A 253 -13.53 -0.31 8.75
N VAL A 254 -14.87 -0.26 8.76
CA VAL A 254 -15.76 -1.43 8.85
C VAL A 254 -16.94 -1.23 7.90
N ASP A 255 -17.30 -2.24 7.11
CA ASP A 255 -18.52 -2.20 6.32
C ASP A 255 -19.73 -2.53 7.23
N ALA A 256 -20.66 -1.57 7.34
CA ALA A 256 -21.90 -1.74 8.09
C ALA A 256 -22.81 -2.86 7.52
N SER A 257 -22.61 -3.29 6.27
CA SER A 257 -23.27 -4.46 5.70
C SER A 257 -22.77 -5.80 6.29
N GLY A 258 -21.59 -5.80 6.91
CA GLY A 258 -20.92 -7.00 7.43
C GLY A 258 -20.27 -7.90 6.36
N VAL A 259 -20.28 -7.50 5.08
CA VAL A 259 -19.73 -8.30 3.96
C VAL A 259 -18.19 -8.25 3.94
N SER A 260 -17.56 -7.12 4.28
CA SER A 260 -16.10 -6.97 4.32
C SER A 260 -15.55 -6.52 5.67
N TYR A 261 -14.62 -7.30 6.22
CA TYR A 261 -13.83 -6.95 7.41
C TYR A 261 -12.79 -5.84 7.16
N TYR A 262 -12.51 -5.50 5.90
CA TYR A 262 -11.58 -4.45 5.49
C TYR A 262 -12.29 -3.17 5.03
N GLY A 263 -13.54 -2.99 5.45
CA GLY A 263 -14.37 -1.87 5.03
C GLY A 263 -14.65 -1.84 3.53
N LYS A 264 -15.00 -0.66 3.03
CA LYS A 264 -15.32 -0.40 1.63
C LYS A 264 -14.55 0.83 1.14
N GLN A 265 -13.96 0.72 -0.04
CA GLN A 265 -13.37 1.86 -0.76
C GLN A 265 -14.26 2.26 -1.93
N ALA A 266 -14.29 3.55 -2.25
CA ALA A 266 -14.85 4.05 -3.50
C ALA A 266 -14.03 5.23 -4.02
N LEU A 267 -14.11 5.48 -5.33
CA LEU A 267 -13.45 6.60 -5.98
C LEU A 267 -14.47 7.56 -6.59
N HIS A 268 -14.24 8.85 -6.35
CA HIS A 268 -15.00 9.94 -6.96
C HIS A 268 -14.03 10.91 -7.63
N TYR A 269 -14.50 11.62 -8.64
CA TYR A 269 -13.75 12.65 -9.33
C TYR A 269 -14.53 13.96 -9.27
N MET A 270 -13.83 15.07 -9.13
CA MET A 270 -14.40 16.42 -9.13
C MET A 270 -13.54 17.36 -9.98
N THR A 271 -14.18 18.28 -10.71
CA THR A 271 -13.50 19.32 -11.51
C THR A 271 -13.75 20.71 -10.93
N PRO A 272 -12.82 21.67 -11.12
CA PRO A 272 -13.08 23.10 -10.95
C PRO A 272 -14.09 23.71 -11.94
N LYS A 273 -14.80 22.89 -12.75
CA LYS A 273 -15.88 23.34 -13.64
C LYS A 273 -17.28 23.04 -13.08
N GLY A 274 -17.38 22.25 -12.00
CA GLY A 274 -18.64 21.82 -11.39
C GLY A 274 -18.93 20.32 -11.52
N ASP A 275 -18.27 19.62 -12.45
CA ASP A 275 -18.52 18.20 -12.72
C ASP A 275 -18.12 17.32 -11.53
N SER A 276 -18.90 16.27 -11.24
CA SER A 276 -18.48 15.24 -10.28
C SER A 276 -18.99 13.82 -10.58
N CYS A 277 -18.15 12.99 -11.22
CA CYS A 277 -18.45 11.57 -11.45
C CYS A 277 -18.05 10.68 -10.26
N GLY A 278 -18.74 9.54 -10.11
CA GLY A 278 -18.19 8.40 -9.39
C GLY A 278 -17.41 7.55 -10.39
N ILE A 279 -16.18 7.17 -10.07
CA ILE A 279 -15.36 6.32 -10.95
C ILE A 279 -15.86 4.89 -10.79
N GLN A 280 -16.41 4.31 -11.86
CA GLN A 280 -16.87 2.92 -11.87
C GLN A 280 -15.71 1.98 -12.21
N LEU A 281 -15.50 0.97 -11.37
CA LEU A 281 -14.46 -0.03 -11.53
C LEU A 281 -15.07 -1.33 -12.09
N ASN A 282 -14.41 -1.93 -13.09
CA ASN A 282 -14.96 -3.09 -13.83
C ASN A 282 -14.66 -4.47 -13.19
N ALA A 283 -14.31 -4.50 -11.90
CA ALA A 283 -14.03 -5.71 -11.13
C ALA A 283 -14.12 -5.45 -9.61
N ASP A 284 -14.66 -6.42 -8.88
CA ASP A 284 -14.78 -6.36 -7.42
C ASP A 284 -13.45 -6.59 -6.70
N GLY A 285 -13.28 -5.89 -5.57
CA GLY A 285 -12.16 -6.02 -4.65
C GLY A 285 -11.63 -4.66 -4.15
N PRO A 286 -10.52 -4.65 -3.40
CA PRO A 286 -9.91 -3.43 -2.90
C PRO A 286 -9.25 -2.61 -4.01
N ILE A 287 -9.00 -1.34 -3.71
CA ILE A 287 -8.20 -0.42 -4.51
C ILE A 287 -6.80 -0.41 -3.89
N HIS A 288 -5.80 -0.87 -4.64
CA HIS A 288 -4.42 -0.99 -4.14
C HIS A 288 -3.66 0.32 -4.29
N ASP A 289 -3.84 1.01 -5.41
CA ASP A 289 -3.14 2.27 -5.71
C ASP A 289 -3.88 3.10 -6.77
N VAL A 290 -3.69 4.41 -6.72
CA VAL A 290 -4.28 5.43 -7.60
C VAL A 290 -3.21 6.50 -7.89
N ALA A 291 -2.80 6.62 -9.15
CA ALA A 291 -1.76 7.57 -9.54
C ALA A 291 -2.19 8.45 -10.72
N TRP A 292 -1.93 9.76 -10.59
CA TRP A 292 -2.11 10.73 -11.66
C TRP A 292 -0.95 10.70 -12.66
N SER A 293 -1.23 10.76 -13.96
CA SER A 293 -0.20 11.05 -14.96
C SER A 293 0.31 12.49 -14.78
N PRO A 294 1.63 12.77 -14.78
CA PRO A 294 2.18 14.12 -14.69
C PRO A 294 1.66 15.08 -15.78
N LYS A 295 1.31 14.56 -16.98
CA LYS A 295 0.69 15.33 -18.07
C LYS A 295 -0.69 15.93 -17.67
N SER A 296 -1.30 15.42 -16.58
CA SER A 296 -2.57 15.85 -15.98
C SER A 296 -3.78 15.72 -16.90
N THR A 297 -3.74 14.72 -17.80
CA THR A 297 -4.79 14.36 -18.75
C THR A 297 -5.47 13.03 -18.41
N GLU A 298 -4.80 12.18 -17.64
CA GLU A 298 -5.15 10.78 -17.40
C GLU A 298 -4.69 10.36 -15.99
N PHE A 299 -5.29 9.30 -15.45
CA PHE A 299 -4.89 8.66 -14.19
C PHE A 299 -5.01 7.14 -14.32
N CYS A 300 -4.19 6.39 -13.58
CA CYS A 300 -4.26 4.93 -13.54
C CYS A 300 -4.68 4.46 -12.16
N ILE A 301 -5.47 3.39 -12.10
CA ILE A 301 -5.94 2.75 -10.87
C ILE A 301 -5.58 1.27 -10.94
N VAL A 302 -5.06 0.69 -9.85
CA VAL A 302 -4.86 -0.76 -9.68
C VAL A 302 -5.87 -1.27 -8.66
N TYR A 303 -6.72 -2.22 -9.07
CA TYR A 303 -7.89 -2.62 -8.29
C TYR A 303 -8.33 -4.07 -8.51
N GLY A 304 -9.18 -4.55 -7.60
CA GLY A 304 -9.74 -5.89 -7.62
C GLY A 304 -8.89 -6.90 -6.85
N PHE A 305 -9.40 -8.12 -6.70
CA PHE A 305 -8.62 -9.22 -6.10
C PHE A 305 -7.46 -9.66 -7.01
N MET A 306 -6.37 -10.18 -6.41
CA MET A 306 -5.20 -10.62 -7.18
C MET A 306 -5.51 -11.85 -8.05
N PRO A 307 -5.10 -11.89 -9.34
CA PRO A 307 -4.31 -10.89 -10.08
C PRO A 307 -5.11 -9.62 -10.43
N ALA A 308 -4.63 -8.47 -9.95
CA ALA A 308 -5.34 -7.20 -10.02
C ALA A 308 -5.41 -6.62 -11.45
N ARG A 309 -6.54 -5.98 -11.76
CA ARG A 309 -6.67 -5.16 -12.97
C ARG A 309 -5.93 -3.84 -12.76
N ALA A 310 -5.48 -3.26 -13.85
CA ALA A 310 -5.08 -1.86 -13.88
C ALA A 310 -5.73 -1.24 -15.10
N SER A 311 -6.28 -0.04 -14.95
CA SER A 311 -6.92 0.66 -16.07
C SER A 311 -6.52 2.12 -16.04
N LEU A 312 -6.24 2.66 -17.23
CA LEU A 312 -5.95 4.07 -17.48
C LEU A 312 -7.28 4.77 -17.81
N PHE A 313 -7.57 5.87 -17.12
CA PHE A 313 -8.79 6.65 -17.23
C PHE A 313 -8.51 8.07 -17.73
N ASN A 314 -9.48 8.68 -18.43
CA ASN A 314 -9.45 10.08 -18.84
C ASN A 314 -10.09 11.01 -17.78
N LEU A 315 -10.05 12.33 -18.01
CA LEU A 315 -10.73 13.34 -17.18
C LEU A 315 -12.28 13.28 -17.21
N LYS A 316 -12.91 12.28 -17.86
CA LYS A 316 -14.36 12.07 -17.85
C LYS A 316 -14.80 10.86 -17.01
N CYS A 317 -13.86 10.19 -16.33
CA CYS A 317 -14.07 8.87 -15.70
C CYS A 317 -14.21 7.67 -16.68
N ASP A 318 -13.89 7.82 -17.98
CA ASP A 318 -13.92 6.70 -18.95
C ASP A 318 -12.57 5.94 -18.98
N ILE A 319 -12.61 4.62 -19.19
CA ILE A 319 -11.41 3.79 -19.43
C ILE A 319 -10.86 4.05 -20.85
N VAL A 320 -9.62 4.55 -20.92
CA VAL A 320 -8.84 4.80 -22.14
C VAL A 320 -8.07 3.55 -22.60
N TYR A 321 -7.61 2.75 -21.63
CA TYR A 321 -6.90 1.49 -21.84
C TYR A 321 -7.02 0.60 -20.60
N ASP A 322 -7.17 -0.71 -20.79
CA ASP A 322 -7.22 -1.69 -19.71
C ASP A 322 -6.05 -2.66 -19.85
N PHE A 323 -5.23 -2.79 -18.79
CA PHE A 323 -4.02 -3.61 -18.81
C PHE A 323 -4.32 -5.03 -18.35
N GLU A 324 -3.77 -6.03 -19.06
CA GLU A 324 -3.84 -7.46 -18.73
C GLU A 324 -3.73 -7.72 -17.21
N PRO A 325 -4.63 -8.49 -16.58
CA PRO A 325 -4.60 -8.75 -15.13
C PRO A 325 -3.24 -9.30 -14.67
N GLY A 326 -2.71 -8.80 -13.56
CA GLY A 326 -1.36 -9.13 -13.11
C GLY A 326 -1.14 -8.99 -11.61
N ASN A 327 -0.04 -9.58 -11.12
CA ASN A 327 0.35 -9.55 -9.71
C ASN A 327 1.05 -8.22 -9.37
N ARG A 328 0.30 -7.13 -9.36
CA ARG A 328 0.74 -5.74 -9.13
C ARG A 328 -0.17 -5.04 -8.13
N ASN A 329 0.40 -4.17 -7.30
CA ASN A 329 -0.29 -3.38 -6.28
C ASN A 329 0.18 -1.93 -6.19
N SER A 330 1.08 -1.48 -7.07
CA SER A 330 1.65 -0.12 -7.04
C SER A 330 1.89 0.42 -8.45
N ILE A 331 1.81 1.74 -8.62
CA ILE A 331 1.87 2.46 -9.89
C ILE A 331 2.90 3.60 -9.79
N TYR A 332 3.83 3.65 -10.74
CA TYR A 332 4.83 4.71 -10.80
C TYR A 332 4.96 5.25 -12.22
N PHE A 333 4.39 6.43 -12.48
CA PHE A 333 4.67 7.20 -13.69
C PHE A 333 6.06 7.82 -13.61
N ASN A 334 6.79 7.89 -14.73
CA ASN A 334 7.97 8.73 -14.82
C ASN A 334 7.58 10.22 -14.90
N GLU A 335 8.50 11.13 -14.60
CA GLU A 335 8.25 12.59 -14.49
C GLU A 335 7.58 13.20 -15.75
N PHE A 336 7.86 12.64 -16.93
CA PHE A 336 7.23 13.05 -18.19
C PHE A 336 5.82 12.50 -18.37
N GLY A 337 5.49 11.33 -17.80
CA GLY A 337 4.22 10.63 -18.04
C GLY A 337 4.15 9.95 -19.40
N ASN A 338 5.27 9.44 -19.93
CA ASN A 338 5.30 8.57 -21.12
C ASN A 338 5.61 7.10 -20.80
N LEU A 339 6.23 6.84 -19.64
CA LEU A 339 6.47 5.50 -19.10
C LEU A 339 5.69 5.31 -17.80
N ILE A 340 5.18 4.10 -17.61
CA ILE A 340 4.55 3.65 -16.37
C ILE A 340 5.18 2.33 -15.93
N VAL A 341 5.48 2.22 -14.64
CA VAL A 341 5.89 0.99 -13.97
C VAL A 341 4.75 0.50 -13.09
N PHE A 342 4.38 -0.77 -13.26
CA PHE A 342 3.56 -1.49 -12.30
C PHE A 342 4.45 -2.36 -11.42
N GLY A 343 4.39 -2.13 -10.10
CA GLY A 343 5.10 -2.91 -9.09
C GLY A 343 4.17 -3.88 -8.38
N GLY A 344 4.65 -5.10 -8.12
CA GLY A 344 4.04 -6.08 -7.22
C GLY A 344 4.89 -6.28 -5.98
N PHE A 345 4.76 -5.39 -4.99
CA PHE A 345 5.68 -5.26 -3.86
C PHE A 345 5.10 -5.71 -2.50
N GLY A 346 5.99 -5.89 -1.51
CA GLY A 346 5.62 -6.38 -0.18
C GLY A 346 5.28 -7.87 -0.18
N ASN A 347 3.98 -8.21 -0.12
CA ASN A 347 3.51 -9.61 -0.05
C ASN A 347 3.49 -10.31 -1.43
N LEU A 348 3.79 -9.58 -2.50
CA LEU A 348 3.87 -10.08 -3.87
C LEU A 348 5.34 -10.33 -4.27
N PRO A 349 5.62 -11.17 -5.29
CA PRO A 349 6.99 -11.65 -5.57
C PRO A 349 8.00 -10.60 -6.08
N GLY A 350 7.68 -9.31 -6.12
CA GLY A 350 8.55 -8.27 -6.67
C GLY A 350 8.51 -8.15 -8.19
N TYR A 351 7.40 -8.51 -8.85
CA TYR A 351 7.28 -8.31 -10.30
C TYR A 351 7.25 -6.82 -10.65
N ILE A 352 7.97 -6.46 -11.71
CA ILE A 352 8.04 -5.11 -12.28
C ILE A 352 7.69 -5.21 -13.76
N GLU A 353 6.58 -4.59 -14.16
CA GLU A 353 6.22 -4.43 -15.57
C GLU A 353 6.39 -2.97 -16.01
N ILE A 354 7.11 -2.76 -17.11
CA ILE A 354 7.33 -1.43 -17.70
C ILE A 354 6.51 -1.33 -18.99
N TRP A 355 5.71 -0.28 -19.11
CA TRP A 355 4.88 -0.01 -20.27
C TRP A 355 5.16 1.38 -20.86
N ASP A 356 5.25 1.43 -22.20
CA ASP A 356 5.16 2.66 -22.99
C ASP A 356 3.67 3.03 -23.14
N LEU A 357 3.28 4.20 -22.61
CA LEU A 357 1.90 4.69 -22.66
C LEU A 357 1.51 5.22 -24.05
N VAL A 358 2.48 5.76 -24.80
CA VAL A 358 2.25 6.36 -26.13
C VAL A 358 1.99 5.26 -27.16
N ARG A 359 2.78 4.17 -27.10
CA ARG A 359 2.63 2.99 -27.96
C ARG A 359 1.73 1.90 -27.35
N ARG A 360 1.26 2.09 -26.11
CA ARG A 360 0.44 1.13 -25.32
C ARG A 360 1.06 -0.28 -25.25
N LYS A 361 2.39 -0.34 -25.13
CA LYS A 361 3.19 -1.56 -25.31
C LYS A 361 3.96 -1.92 -24.05
N LYS A 362 3.87 -3.17 -23.59
CA LYS A 362 4.74 -3.73 -22.55
C LYS A 362 6.18 -3.80 -23.10
N LEU A 363 7.09 -3.04 -22.50
CA LEU A 363 8.50 -3.00 -22.88
C LEU A 363 9.26 -4.18 -22.27
N THR A 364 9.11 -4.38 -20.96
CA THR A 364 9.74 -5.46 -20.20
C THR A 364 8.89 -5.92 -19.02
N ASN A 365 9.05 -7.18 -18.62
CA ASN A 365 8.63 -7.71 -17.32
C ASN A 365 9.84 -8.46 -16.71
N TYR A 366 10.16 -8.18 -15.45
CA TYR A 366 11.19 -8.86 -14.68
C TYR A 366 10.87 -8.83 -13.18
N GLN A 367 11.78 -9.36 -12.35
CA GLN A 367 11.56 -9.52 -10.91
C GLN A 367 12.66 -8.82 -10.10
N ALA A 368 12.25 -7.90 -9.23
CA ALA A 368 13.04 -7.28 -8.18
C ALA A 368 12.43 -7.65 -6.82
N PRO A 369 12.73 -8.85 -6.27
CA PRO A 369 12.16 -9.31 -5.00
C PRO A 369 12.53 -8.36 -3.86
N ASP A 370 11.74 -8.40 -2.78
CA ASP A 370 12.00 -7.67 -1.53
C ASP A 370 12.09 -6.12 -1.68
N THR A 371 11.65 -5.58 -2.81
CA THR A 371 11.52 -4.13 -3.03
C THR A 371 10.45 -3.56 -2.08
N THR A 372 10.82 -2.55 -1.30
CA THR A 372 9.91 -1.81 -0.40
C THR A 372 9.61 -0.39 -0.89
N LEU A 373 10.50 0.17 -1.71
CA LEU A 373 10.46 1.53 -2.26
C LEU A 373 10.87 1.50 -3.74
N LEU A 374 10.16 2.23 -4.60
CA LEU A 374 10.56 2.51 -5.98
C LEU A 374 10.48 4.01 -6.24
N GLU A 375 11.51 4.58 -6.87
CA GLU A 375 11.53 5.99 -7.24
C GLU A 375 12.17 6.22 -8.62
N TRP A 376 11.47 6.95 -9.50
CA TRP A 376 12.04 7.38 -10.79
C TRP A 376 13.14 8.43 -10.58
N SER A 377 14.21 8.32 -11.38
CA SER A 377 15.19 9.39 -11.54
C SER A 377 14.51 10.61 -12.21
N PRO A 378 14.88 11.86 -11.85
CA PRO A 378 14.31 13.06 -12.48
C PRO A 378 14.57 13.15 -14.00
N ALA A 379 15.56 12.42 -14.51
CA ALA A 379 15.84 12.29 -15.94
C ALA A 379 14.87 11.33 -16.68
N GLY A 380 13.99 10.62 -15.97
CA GLY A 380 12.90 9.80 -16.53
C GLY A 380 13.30 8.54 -17.31
N ASP A 381 14.59 8.26 -17.49
CA ASP A 381 15.12 7.07 -18.17
C ASP A 381 15.48 5.90 -17.23
N LYS A 382 15.74 6.22 -15.96
CA LYS A 382 16.18 5.29 -14.91
C LYS A 382 15.25 5.35 -13.70
N PHE A 383 15.18 4.26 -12.95
CA PHE A 383 14.53 4.24 -11.64
C PHE A 383 15.30 3.37 -10.64
N LEU A 384 15.10 3.68 -9.37
CA LEU A 384 15.65 3.03 -8.20
C LEU A 384 14.62 2.06 -7.63
N THR A 385 15.05 0.86 -7.23
CA THR A 385 14.32 -0.01 -6.30
C THR A 385 15.16 -0.21 -5.05
N ALA A 386 14.60 0.00 -3.87
CA ALA A 386 15.31 -0.21 -2.60
C ALA A 386 14.56 -1.18 -1.68
N THR A 387 15.34 -1.88 -0.84
CA THR A 387 14.87 -2.75 0.25
C THR A 387 15.23 -2.07 1.56
N THR A 388 14.22 -1.56 2.26
CA THR A 388 14.38 -0.66 3.42
C THR A 388 13.74 -1.19 4.71
N ALA A 389 14.45 -0.96 5.81
CA ALA A 389 13.98 -1.12 7.17
C ALA A 389 13.12 0.11 7.56
N PRO A 390 12.15 -0.03 8.49
CA PRO A 390 11.88 -1.21 9.31
C PRO A 390 11.06 -2.31 8.61
N ARG A 391 10.55 -2.06 7.39
CA ARG A 391 9.65 -2.99 6.67
C ARG A 391 10.32 -4.32 6.33
N LEU A 392 11.56 -4.29 5.84
CA LEU A 392 12.44 -5.44 5.70
C LEU A 392 13.83 -5.10 6.25
N ARG A 393 14.35 -5.94 7.14
CA ARG A 393 15.67 -5.78 7.82
C ARG A 393 16.71 -6.79 7.31
N MET A 394 16.46 -7.40 6.15
CA MET A 394 17.32 -8.37 5.50
C MET A 394 17.49 -7.96 4.04
N ALA A 395 18.66 -8.25 3.46
CA ALA A 395 19.03 -7.82 2.11
C ALA A 395 18.81 -6.32 1.84
N ASN A 396 18.98 -5.48 2.87
CA ASN A 396 18.88 -4.03 2.72
C ASN A 396 19.88 -3.51 1.68
N GLY A 397 19.46 -2.53 0.90
CA GLY A 397 20.24 -2.08 -0.26
C GLY A 397 19.36 -1.43 -1.32
N PHE A 398 19.97 -1.10 -2.46
CA PHE A 398 19.27 -0.54 -3.61
C PHE A 398 19.82 -1.03 -4.94
N LYS A 399 19.00 -0.96 -5.98
CA LYS A 399 19.33 -1.31 -7.37
C LYS A 399 18.80 -0.23 -8.29
N VAL A 400 19.55 0.12 -9.33
CA VAL A 400 19.16 1.12 -10.33
C VAL A 400 18.99 0.45 -11.69
N TRP A 401 17.83 0.67 -12.29
CA TRP A 401 17.40 0.05 -13.54
C TRP A 401 17.18 1.11 -14.63
N HIS A 402 17.44 0.75 -15.86
CA HIS A 402 16.99 1.48 -17.05
C HIS A 402 15.57 1.06 -17.44
N TYR A 403 14.81 1.93 -18.12
CA TYR A 403 13.46 1.59 -18.62
C TYR A 403 13.42 0.37 -19.57
N SER A 404 14.56 -0.02 -20.15
CA SER A 404 14.69 -1.24 -20.96
C SER A 404 14.92 -2.52 -20.13
N GLY A 405 14.69 -2.49 -18.82
CA GLY A 405 14.89 -3.59 -17.88
C GLY A 405 16.37 -3.97 -17.62
N ALA A 406 17.31 -3.11 -18.00
CA ALA A 406 18.73 -3.31 -17.74
C ALA A 406 19.08 -2.89 -16.31
N LEU A 407 19.70 -3.78 -15.53
CA LEU A 407 20.30 -3.43 -14.24
C LEU A 407 21.60 -2.65 -14.50
N LEU A 408 21.69 -1.42 -14.00
CA LEU A 408 22.85 -0.54 -14.18
C LEU A 408 23.76 -0.50 -12.95
N GLY A 409 23.23 -0.78 -11.76
CA GLY A 409 23.99 -0.82 -10.50
C GLY A 409 23.22 -1.54 -9.40
N GLU A 410 23.92 -2.24 -8.53
CA GLU A 410 23.38 -2.99 -7.38
C GLU A 410 24.28 -2.77 -6.16
N TYR A 411 23.66 -2.35 -5.06
CA TYR A 411 24.32 -1.93 -3.83
C TYR A 411 23.70 -2.62 -2.62
N SER A 412 24.39 -3.62 -2.09
CA SER A 412 24.05 -4.26 -0.82
C SER A 412 24.53 -3.39 0.34
N TRP A 413 23.64 -3.10 1.31
CA TRP A 413 23.95 -2.23 2.43
C TRP A 413 24.29 -3.02 3.69
N ALA A 414 25.46 -2.74 4.27
CA ALA A 414 25.92 -3.35 5.52
C ALA A 414 25.27 -2.69 6.75
N GLY A 415 24.00 -3.04 6.99
CA GLY A 415 23.17 -2.57 8.13
C GLY A 415 21.74 -2.26 7.71
N GLU A 416 20.98 -1.58 8.57
CA GLU A 416 19.64 -1.09 8.22
C GLU A 416 19.73 0.16 7.33
N LEU A 417 19.25 0.04 6.09
CA LEU A 417 18.98 1.17 5.18
C LEU A 417 17.51 1.58 5.37
N LEU A 418 17.25 2.87 5.58
CA LEU A 418 15.93 3.36 6.03
C LEU A 418 15.18 4.09 4.91
N GLU A 419 15.88 4.99 4.22
CA GLU A 419 15.35 5.79 3.11
C GLU A 419 16.44 6.02 2.06
N VAL A 420 16.01 6.14 0.81
CA VAL A 420 16.83 6.51 -0.33
C VAL A 420 16.01 7.46 -1.19
N LEU A 421 16.57 8.61 -1.58
CA LEU A 421 15.87 9.65 -2.33
C LEU A 421 16.71 10.17 -3.49
N TRP A 422 16.14 10.29 -4.68
CA TRP A 422 16.73 11.09 -5.75
C TRP A 422 16.60 12.59 -5.49
N GLN A 423 17.64 13.35 -5.85
CA GLN A 423 17.56 14.79 -5.97
C GLN A 423 16.44 15.18 -6.96
N LYS A 424 15.54 16.07 -6.54
CA LYS A 424 14.46 16.61 -7.38
C LYS A 424 14.94 17.81 -8.19
N TYR A 425 14.19 18.19 -9.23
CA TYR A 425 14.52 19.29 -10.13
C TYR A 425 13.22 19.95 -10.64
N GLU A 426 13.30 21.21 -11.07
CA GLU A 426 12.13 21.91 -11.63
C GLU A 426 11.73 21.35 -13.00
N ALA A 427 10.43 21.44 -13.30
CA ALA A 427 9.86 20.89 -14.53
C ALA A 427 10.52 21.52 -15.77
N GLY A 428 11.00 20.68 -16.71
CA GLY A 428 11.72 21.12 -17.90
C GLY A 428 13.25 21.12 -17.78
N THR A 429 13.83 20.84 -16.60
CA THR A 429 15.30 20.70 -16.43
C THR A 429 15.87 19.55 -17.26
N PHE A 430 15.08 18.50 -17.51
CA PHE A 430 15.42 17.38 -18.38
C PHE A 430 14.42 17.31 -19.56
N ALA A 431 14.90 16.89 -20.73
CA ALA A 431 14.07 16.69 -21.93
C ALA A 431 13.39 15.31 -21.93
N GLU A 432 12.20 15.21 -22.55
CA GLU A 432 11.44 13.94 -22.61
C GLU A 432 12.22 12.86 -23.37
N VAL A 433 12.43 11.72 -22.71
CA VAL A 433 13.27 10.63 -23.22
C VAL A 433 12.56 9.91 -24.37
N THR A 434 13.19 9.90 -25.55
CA THR A 434 12.69 9.14 -26.70
C THR A 434 12.87 7.63 -26.46
N ILE A 435 11.74 6.92 -26.37
CA ILE A 435 11.71 5.48 -26.04
C ILE A 435 12.26 4.65 -27.21
N SER A 436 13.27 3.83 -26.93
CA SER A 436 13.94 2.95 -27.89
C SER A 436 13.76 1.49 -27.52
N ASP A 437 13.39 0.64 -28.49
CA ASP A 437 13.30 -0.82 -28.32
C ASP A 437 14.69 -1.50 -28.27
N LYS A 438 15.79 -0.75 -28.45
CA LYS A 438 17.15 -1.27 -28.29
C LYS A 438 17.40 -1.62 -26.82
N LYS A 439 17.42 -2.92 -26.50
CA LYS A 439 17.80 -3.43 -25.18
C LYS A 439 19.22 -2.97 -24.83
N VAL A 440 19.35 -2.16 -23.78
CA VAL A 440 20.64 -1.87 -23.16
C VAL A 440 21.12 -3.13 -22.45
N THR A 441 22.40 -3.50 -22.63
CA THR A 441 23.04 -4.55 -21.84
C THR A 441 23.37 -4.02 -20.44
N GLY A 442 23.01 -4.80 -19.42
CA GLY A 442 23.21 -4.44 -18.01
C GLY A 442 23.95 -5.52 -17.24
N ILE A 443 24.22 -5.25 -15.97
CA ILE A 443 24.95 -6.12 -15.04
C ILE A 443 24.08 -7.34 -14.68
N VAL A 444 24.70 -8.51 -14.53
CA VAL A 444 24.04 -9.69 -13.94
C VAL A 444 23.96 -9.50 -12.42
N SER A 445 22.76 -9.58 -11.85
CA SER A 445 22.54 -9.29 -10.42
C SER A 445 23.36 -10.24 -9.53
N ALA A 446 24.05 -9.67 -8.53
CA ALA A 446 24.89 -10.40 -7.59
C ALA A 446 24.10 -11.10 -6.46
N THR A 447 22.81 -10.76 -6.30
CA THR A 447 21.92 -11.46 -5.36
C THR A 447 21.78 -12.94 -5.76
N PRO A 448 22.12 -13.91 -4.89
CA PRO A 448 22.00 -15.32 -5.23
C PRO A 448 20.52 -15.71 -5.38
N VAL A 449 20.12 -16.06 -6.61
CA VAL A 449 18.76 -16.54 -6.89
C VAL A 449 18.52 -17.81 -6.09
N ALA A 450 17.56 -17.75 -5.15
CA ALA A 450 17.20 -18.87 -4.30
C ALA A 450 16.90 -20.11 -5.16
N SER A 451 17.65 -21.19 -4.93
CA SER A 451 17.63 -22.33 -5.85
C SER A 451 16.23 -22.93 -5.93
N LYS A 452 15.78 -23.29 -7.14
CA LYS A 452 14.46 -23.93 -7.38
C LYS A 452 14.37 -25.36 -6.83
N GLN A 453 15.28 -25.77 -5.94
CA GLN A 453 15.24 -27.05 -5.26
C GLN A 453 14.09 -27.05 -4.24
N LYS A 454 13.09 -27.91 -4.50
CA LYS A 454 11.95 -28.13 -3.62
C LYS A 454 12.43 -28.50 -2.21
N TYR A 455 12.12 -27.66 -1.22
CA TYR A 455 12.54 -27.85 0.17
C TYR A 455 12.19 -29.25 0.70
N VAL A 456 13.23 -30.00 1.10
CA VAL A 456 13.09 -31.30 1.77
C VAL A 456 13.33 -31.10 3.26
N PRO A 457 12.32 -31.32 4.13
CA PRO A 457 12.45 -31.11 5.57
C PRO A 457 13.50 -32.06 6.18
N PRO A 458 14.17 -31.68 7.29
CA PRO A 458 15.32 -32.42 7.82
C PRO A 458 15.08 -33.93 8.01
N GLY A 459 13.95 -34.31 8.63
CA GLY A 459 13.57 -35.72 8.84
C GLY A 459 13.29 -36.55 7.58
N ALA A 460 13.26 -35.93 6.39
CA ALA A 460 13.12 -36.60 5.10
C ALA A 460 14.44 -36.64 4.29
N ARG A 461 15.55 -36.05 4.79
CA ARG A 461 16.85 -36.08 4.11
C ARG A 461 17.48 -37.48 4.13
N ASN A 462 17.33 -38.21 5.24
CA ASN A 462 17.96 -39.53 5.43
C ASN A 462 17.04 -40.71 5.02
N SER A 463 15.80 -40.46 4.60
CA SER A 463 14.83 -41.52 4.23
C SER A 463 14.75 -41.81 2.74
N ILE A 464 15.59 -41.17 1.92
CA ILE A 464 15.60 -41.29 0.45
C ILE A 464 16.95 -41.88 0.03
N VAL A 465 16.97 -43.19 -0.27
CA VAL A 465 18.16 -43.86 -0.78
C VAL A 465 18.20 -43.71 -2.31
N ILE A 466 19.36 -43.37 -2.85
CA ILE A 466 19.63 -43.39 -4.30
C ILE A 466 20.35 -44.70 -4.61
N THR A 467 19.75 -45.51 -5.48
CA THR A 467 20.39 -46.73 -6.00
C THR A 467 21.44 -46.38 -7.07
N GLY A 468 22.39 -47.28 -7.34
CA GLY A 468 23.39 -47.09 -8.41
C GLY A 468 22.80 -46.91 -9.81
N SER A 469 21.51 -47.22 -10.00
CA SER A 469 20.72 -46.95 -11.21
C SER A 469 19.95 -45.62 -11.18
N GLY A 470 20.28 -44.72 -10.26
CA GLY A 470 19.72 -43.37 -10.16
C GLY A 470 18.30 -43.26 -9.58
N GLN A 471 17.66 -44.38 -9.21
CA GLN A 471 16.30 -44.35 -8.66
C GLN A 471 16.29 -43.97 -7.19
N LYS A 472 15.43 -43.00 -6.84
CA LYS A 472 15.16 -42.52 -5.47
C LYS A 472 14.07 -43.36 -4.82
N ILE A 473 14.44 -44.09 -3.76
CA ILE A 473 13.53 -44.95 -2.99
C ILE A 473 13.24 -44.29 -1.64
N ASP A 474 11.97 -43.94 -1.41
CA ASP A 474 11.50 -43.49 -0.09
C ASP A 474 11.25 -44.70 0.82
N MET A 475 12.01 -44.77 1.91
CA MET A 475 12.02 -45.89 2.86
C MET A 475 10.92 -45.80 3.95
N ARG A 476 10.17 -44.70 4.01
CA ARG A 476 9.18 -44.48 5.07
C ARG A 476 8.05 -45.53 5.03
N PRO A 477 7.67 -46.13 6.17
CA PRO A 477 6.50 -47.00 6.24
C PRO A 477 5.23 -46.18 5.94
N PRO A 478 4.21 -46.74 5.25
CA PRO A 478 3.00 -46.00 4.89
C PRO A 478 2.10 -45.61 6.07
N ILE A 479 2.34 -46.20 7.25
CA ILE A 479 1.56 -46.05 8.48
C ILE A 479 2.56 -45.92 9.64
N PRO A 480 2.41 -44.94 10.56
CA PRO A 480 3.25 -44.84 11.75
C PRO A 480 3.19 -46.12 12.61
N GLY A 481 4.34 -46.56 13.11
CA GLY A 481 4.45 -47.73 14.01
C GLY A 481 4.81 -49.06 13.34
N LEU A 482 4.82 -49.17 12.01
CA LEU A 482 5.32 -50.37 11.31
C LEU A 482 6.83 -50.28 11.03
N PRO A 483 7.56 -51.41 11.00
CA PRO A 483 8.98 -51.44 10.65
C PRO A 483 9.25 -50.99 9.20
N PRO A 484 10.43 -50.42 8.90
CA PRO A 484 10.79 -49.99 7.55
C PRO A 484 10.69 -51.12 6.51
N GLY A 485 10.21 -50.78 5.32
CA GLY A 485 10.08 -51.72 4.19
C GLY A 485 8.74 -52.45 4.06
N TYR A 486 7.90 -52.51 5.11
CA TYR A 486 6.61 -53.20 5.03
C TYR A 486 5.63 -52.47 4.08
N ARG A 487 5.17 -53.16 3.02
CA ARG A 487 4.24 -52.63 2.00
C ARG A 487 3.20 -53.68 1.62
N SER A 488 1.93 -53.28 1.55
CA SER A 488 0.84 -54.21 1.20
C SER A 488 0.83 -54.54 -0.30
N SER A 489 0.35 -55.76 -0.64
CA SER A 489 0.26 -56.24 -2.02
C SER A 489 -0.55 -55.32 -2.95
N THR A 490 -1.57 -54.65 -2.40
CA THR A 490 -2.40 -53.64 -3.08
C THR A 490 -1.57 -52.42 -3.52
N GLN A 491 -0.65 -51.94 -2.68
CA GLN A 491 0.23 -50.79 -3.02
C GLN A 491 1.24 -51.14 -4.12
N ILE A 492 1.72 -52.39 -4.15
CA ILE A 492 2.64 -52.90 -5.19
C ILE A 492 1.96 -52.95 -6.58
N LYS A 493 0.65 -53.21 -6.63
CA LYS A 493 -0.14 -53.11 -7.89
C LYS A 493 -0.28 -51.65 -8.35
N ASN A 494 -0.61 -50.73 -7.44
CA ASN A 494 -0.84 -49.33 -7.78
C ASN A 494 0.45 -48.57 -8.21
N SER A 495 1.61 -48.91 -7.64
CA SER A 495 2.89 -48.31 -8.08
C SER A 495 3.28 -48.76 -9.50
N LYS A 496 3.07 -50.03 -9.86
CA LYS A 496 3.27 -50.54 -11.22
C LYS A 496 2.36 -49.85 -12.24
N GLN A 497 1.11 -49.56 -11.90
CA GLN A 497 0.21 -48.77 -12.77
C GLN A 497 0.71 -47.32 -12.97
N LYS A 498 1.16 -46.63 -11.92
CA LYS A 498 1.73 -45.27 -12.04
C LYS A 498 2.97 -45.24 -12.94
N ASN A 499 3.90 -46.18 -12.79
CA ASN A 499 5.08 -46.25 -13.66
C ASN A 499 4.74 -46.55 -15.13
N LYS A 500 3.66 -47.30 -15.42
CA LYS A 500 3.21 -47.51 -16.80
C LYS A 500 2.59 -46.24 -17.42
N LYS A 501 2.00 -45.34 -16.62
CA LYS A 501 1.39 -44.08 -17.08
C LYS A 501 2.39 -42.93 -17.26
N ASN A 502 3.53 -42.94 -16.55
CA ASN A 502 4.60 -41.96 -16.74
C ASN A 502 5.54 -42.28 -17.93
N LYS A 503 5.51 -43.50 -18.49
CA LYS A 503 6.42 -43.90 -19.58
C LYS A 503 5.99 -43.44 -20.99
N THR A 504 4.91 -42.68 -21.12
CA THR A 504 4.31 -42.26 -22.40
C THR A 504 4.01 -40.75 -22.47
N ALA A 505 4.57 -39.94 -21.56
CA ALA A 505 4.24 -38.51 -21.44
C ALA A 505 5.45 -37.63 -21.04
N GLY A 506 6.64 -37.93 -21.58
CA GLY A 506 7.86 -37.15 -21.33
C GLY A 506 8.99 -37.53 -22.29
N GLY A 507 9.09 -36.83 -23.41
CA GLY A 507 9.99 -37.16 -24.53
C GLY A 507 10.24 -35.99 -25.48
N ALA A 508 10.44 -34.79 -24.93
CA ALA A 508 10.97 -33.57 -25.53
C ALA A 508 11.14 -32.55 -24.37
N ASP A 509 12.18 -31.71 -24.30
CA ASP A 509 13.32 -31.49 -25.19
C ASP A 509 14.60 -31.23 -24.35
N GLY A 510 15.79 -31.32 -24.95
CA GLY A 510 17.07 -31.37 -24.22
C GLY A 510 18.35 -31.25 -25.05
N SER A 511 18.40 -30.32 -26.01
CA SER A 511 19.58 -29.58 -26.53
C SER A 511 20.99 -30.22 -26.47
N GLN A 512 21.67 -30.32 -27.63
CA GLN A 512 22.87 -29.50 -27.96
C GLN A 512 23.43 -29.77 -29.37
N ASP A 513 24.25 -28.85 -29.88
CA ASP A 513 24.92 -28.91 -31.18
C ASP A 513 26.06 -29.94 -31.26
N ALA A 514 26.19 -30.60 -32.42
CA ALA A 514 27.45 -31.10 -32.98
C ALA A 514 27.33 -31.25 -34.51
N THR A 515 28.46 -31.20 -35.24
CA THR A 515 28.50 -31.02 -36.70
C THR A 515 28.67 -32.31 -37.52
N ALA A 516 28.17 -32.24 -38.77
CA ALA A 516 28.75 -32.77 -40.03
C ALA A 516 27.93 -33.83 -40.82
N GLY A 517 28.01 -33.77 -42.16
CA GLY A 517 27.93 -34.97 -43.03
C GLY A 517 26.73 -35.15 -43.99
N GLN A 518 26.77 -34.48 -45.15
CA GLN A 518 26.34 -34.97 -46.49
C GLN A 518 25.02 -35.79 -46.71
N ALA A 519 24.03 -35.10 -47.29
CA ALA A 519 23.47 -35.33 -48.64
C ALA A 519 22.56 -36.54 -49.04
N LYS A 520 21.48 -36.16 -49.77
CA LYS A 520 20.76 -36.82 -50.89
C LYS A 520 19.26 -37.20 -50.74
N ASP A 521 18.48 -36.55 -51.63
CA ASP A 521 17.35 -37.00 -52.46
C ASP A 521 15.97 -37.41 -51.88
N ALA A 522 15.01 -36.50 -52.13
CA ALA A 522 13.72 -36.71 -52.82
C ALA A 522 12.70 -37.79 -52.35
N SER A 523 11.53 -37.33 -51.87
CA SER A 523 10.28 -37.32 -52.67
C SER A 523 9.05 -36.75 -51.92
N GLU A 524 8.05 -36.30 -52.68
CA GLU A 524 6.77 -35.68 -52.28
C GLU A 524 5.57 -36.50 -52.86
N PRO A 525 4.28 -36.20 -52.59
CA PRO A 525 3.63 -35.66 -51.38
C PRO A 525 2.27 -36.40 -51.07
N LYS A 526 1.29 -35.69 -50.47
CA LYS A 526 -0.16 -36.04 -50.20
C LYS A 526 -0.42 -36.71 -48.84
N ALA A 527 -1.59 -36.57 -48.20
CA ALA A 527 -2.86 -35.92 -48.59
C ALA A 527 -3.50 -35.09 -47.44
N GLN A 528 -4.64 -34.43 -47.70
CA GLN A 528 -5.32 -33.51 -46.77
C GLN A 528 -6.65 -34.05 -46.20
N ALA A 529 -7.05 -33.54 -45.02
CA ALA A 529 -8.44 -33.36 -44.56
C ALA A 529 -9.25 -34.65 -44.20
N PRO A 530 -10.43 -34.57 -43.53
CA PRO A 530 -11.22 -33.38 -43.18
C PRO A 530 -11.64 -33.22 -41.70
N LYS A 531 -12.28 -32.07 -41.42
CA LYS A 531 -12.80 -31.61 -40.11
C LYS A 531 -14.14 -32.26 -39.76
N LYS A 532 -14.50 -32.31 -38.47
CA LYS A 532 -15.90 -32.24 -37.99
C LYS A 532 -16.02 -31.68 -36.56
N LYS A 533 -17.03 -30.82 -36.35
CA LYS A 533 -17.64 -30.31 -35.10
C LYS A 533 -19.15 -30.09 -35.43
N PRO A 534 -20.00 -29.74 -34.46
CA PRO A 534 -20.46 -30.48 -33.28
C PRO A 534 -21.98 -30.78 -33.42
N PRO A 535 -22.70 -31.06 -32.33
CA PRO A 535 -24.05 -30.51 -32.17
C PRO A 535 -24.25 -29.79 -30.81
N LYS A 536 -25.40 -29.12 -30.64
CA LYS A 536 -25.79 -28.35 -29.43
C LYS A 536 -27.01 -28.96 -28.74
N GLY A 537 -27.01 -28.93 -27.40
CA GLY A 537 -28.10 -28.40 -26.56
C GLY A 537 -29.42 -29.19 -26.39
N ALA A 538 -29.78 -29.41 -25.12
CA ALA A 538 -31.17 -29.59 -24.64
C ALA A 538 -31.24 -29.14 -23.16
N VAL A 539 -32.46 -28.85 -22.66
CA VAL A 539 -32.70 -28.32 -21.30
C VAL A 539 -33.97 -28.91 -20.71
N LYS A 540 -33.93 -29.41 -19.45
CA LYS A 540 -35.00 -29.26 -18.43
C LYS A 540 -34.68 -29.89 -17.05
N LYS A 541 -35.43 -29.39 -16.06
CA LYS A 541 -35.90 -29.90 -14.76
C LYS A 541 -36.13 -31.44 -14.67
N GLU A 542 -36.26 -32.11 -13.51
CA GLU A 542 -36.39 -31.67 -12.09
C GLU A 542 -36.01 -32.77 -11.05
N SER A 543 -35.74 -32.36 -9.78
CA SER A 543 -35.94 -33.04 -8.48
C SER A 543 -35.45 -34.48 -8.13
N ALA A 544 -34.86 -34.58 -6.91
CA ALA A 544 -34.86 -35.73 -5.96
C ALA A 544 -34.10 -37.04 -6.32
N ASP A 545 -33.45 -37.79 -5.40
CA ASP A 545 -33.10 -37.57 -3.98
C ASP A 545 -31.86 -38.43 -3.58
N GLY A 546 -31.24 -38.22 -2.41
CA GLY A 546 -30.30 -39.19 -1.79
C GLY A 546 -29.02 -38.65 -1.11
N ASP A 547 -28.91 -38.92 0.21
CA ASP A 547 -27.77 -38.69 1.12
C ASP A 547 -26.50 -39.56 0.82
N VAL A 548 -25.32 -39.43 1.47
CA VAL A 548 -24.95 -38.93 2.81
C VAL A 548 -23.50 -38.39 2.90
N ALA A 549 -23.24 -37.39 3.78
CA ALA A 549 -22.03 -37.14 4.64
C ALA A 549 -20.58 -37.11 4.01
N ASN A 550 -19.53 -36.45 4.53
CA ASN A 550 -19.21 -35.53 5.65
C ASN A 550 -17.88 -34.77 5.24
N GLY A 551 -17.43 -33.61 5.73
CA GLY A 551 -17.94 -32.67 6.74
C GLY A 551 -16.94 -31.53 7.05
N ASN A 552 -17.35 -30.61 7.94
CA ASN A 552 -16.57 -29.53 8.61
C ASN A 552 -15.88 -28.41 7.79
N GLY A 553 -16.56 -27.25 7.77
CA GLY A 553 -15.94 -25.91 7.83
C GLY A 553 -16.55 -25.13 8.99
N ASN A 554 -15.81 -24.19 9.62
CA ASN A 554 -16.23 -23.52 10.86
C ASN A 554 -16.67 -22.05 10.64
N LYS A 555 -17.65 -21.57 11.42
CA LYS A 555 -18.22 -20.20 11.39
C LYS A 555 -17.52 -19.29 12.45
N THR A 556 -17.78 -17.98 12.66
CA THR A 556 -19.01 -17.14 12.59
C THR A 556 -18.71 -15.63 12.64
N ASN A 557 -19.70 -14.80 12.26
CA ASN A 557 -19.93 -13.37 12.61
C ASN A 557 -21.40 -13.27 13.15
N PRO A 558 -22.05 -12.11 13.49
CA PRO A 558 -21.63 -10.70 13.65
C PRO A 558 -22.15 -9.99 14.96
N THR A 559 -23.04 -8.98 14.87
CA THR A 559 -23.18 -7.80 15.78
C THR A 559 -24.65 -7.40 16.18
N SER A 560 -24.82 -6.27 16.92
CA SER A 560 -26.05 -5.42 17.10
C SER A 560 -27.13 -5.90 18.12
N SER A 561 -28.21 -5.18 18.52
CA SER A 561 -28.57 -3.76 18.86
C SER A 561 -30.11 -3.70 19.26
N THR A 562 -30.89 -2.67 19.68
CA THR A 562 -30.83 -1.22 20.11
C THR A 562 -32.10 -0.92 20.99
N ALA A 563 -32.16 0.23 21.72
CA ALA A 563 -33.38 0.95 22.22
C ALA A 563 -34.22 0.32 23.37
N ASN A 564 -35.03 0.99 24.23
CA ASN A 564 -35.37 2.38 24.66
C ASN A 564 -36.27 2.27 25.96
N ASN A 565 -36.83 3.24 26.73
CA ASN A 565 -36.87 4.73 26.87
C ASN A 565 -37.46 5.15 28.28
N ASN A 566 -37.40 6.44 28.66
CA ASN A 566 -38.24 7.23 29.63
C ASN A 566 -38.36 6.78 31.14
N ASP A 567 -38.49 7.65 32.18
CA ASP A 567 -38.57 9.13 32.28
C ASP A 567 -38.12 9.72 33.67
N GLN A 568 -37.79 11.03 33.67
CA GLN A 568 -37.73 12.08 34.75
C GLN A 568 -36.79 12.04 36.00
N GLU A 569 -36.12 13.21 36.24
CA GLU A 569 -35.78 13.94 37.51
C GLU A 569 -34.97 13.28 38.68
N GLU A 570 -34.11 13.95 39.46
CA GLU A 570 -33.39 15.26 39.40
C GLU A 570 -32.15 15.26 40.38
N VAL A 571 -31.07 16.04 40.12
CA VAL A 571 -29.85 16.35 40.97
C VAL A 571 -29.05 15.15 41.58
N GLU A 572 -27.77 15.20 42.02
CA GLU A 572 -26.66 16.18 42.09
C GLU A 572 -25.28 15.46 41.87
N SER A 573 -24.13 16.08 42.21
CA SER A 573 -22.75 15.59 42.02
C SER A 573 -22.42 14.25 42.74
N THR A 574 -21.44 13.42 42.34
CA THR A 574 -19.97 13.67 42.46
C THR A 574 -19.12 12.52 41.83
N THR A 575 -17.88 12.82 41.38
CA THR A 575 -16.75 11.88 41.09
C THR A 575 -16.97 10.54 40.36
N VAL A 576 -16.40 10.41 39.16
CA VAL A 576 -16.28 9.12 38.45
C VAL A 576 -15.08 8.30 38.98
N VAL A 577 -15.36 7.14 39.57
CA VAL A 577 -14.36 6.08 39.87
C VAL A 577 -14.61 4.88 38.96
N GLN A 578 -13.54 4.22 38.52
CA GLN A 578 -13.64 3.07 37.59
C GLN A 578 -14.40 1.88 38.21
N PRO A 579 -15.36 1.26 37.50
CA PRO A 579 -16.10 0.12 38.04
C PRO A 579 -15.21 -1.13 38.11
N LYS A 580 -14.96 -1.61 39.33
CA LYS A 580 -14.36 -2.93 39.57
C LYS A 580 -15.30 -4.02 39.03
N LYS A 581 -14.73 -5.08 38.46
CA LYS A 581 -15.50 -6.27 38.06
C LYS A 581 -16.07 -6.95 39.29
N VAL A 582 -17.38 -6.94 39.45
CA VAL A 582 -18.10 -7.77 40.43
C VAL A 582 -17.87 -9.25 40.05
N SER A 583 -17.41 -10.05 41.00
CA SER A 583 -17.33 -11.51 40.85
C SER A 583 -18.67 -12.14 41.21
N ILE A 584 -19.07 -13.18 40.48
CA ILE A 584 -20.40 -13.80 40.62
C ILE A 584 -20.39 -14.94 41.63
N THR A 585 -19.27 -15.67 41.74
CA THR A 585 -19.10 -16.79 42.70
C THR A 585 -17.81 -16.67 43.55
N GLY A 586 -17.27 -15.45 43.70
CA GLY A 586 -16.00 -15.17 44.41
C GLY A 586 -14.73 -15.64 43.69
N ASP A 587 -14.75 -16.86 43.17
CA ASP A 587 -13.69 -17.54 42.42
C ASP A 587 -13.63 -17.10 40.94
N PRO A 588 -12.50 -16.52 40.46
CA PRO A 588 -12.36 -16.04 39.08
C PRO A 588 -12.34 -17.14 38.01
N GLU A 589 -12.04 -18.40 38.36
CA GLU A 589 -12.12 -19.53 37.44
C GLU A 589 -13.57 -19.98 37.23
N LYS A 590 -14.36 -20.13 38.31
CA LYS A 590 -15.80 -20.42 38.21
C LYS A 590 -16.51 -19.35 37.39
N ASP A 591 -16.24 -18.08 37.69
CA ASP A 591 -16.71 -16.91 36.96
C ASP A 591 -16.37 -16.93 35.45
N LYS A 592 -15.25 -17.54 35.06
CA LYS A 592 -14.83 -17.72 33.67
C LYS A 592 -15.56 -18.89 33.01
N LYS A 593 -15.74 -20.01 33.72
CA LYS A 593 -16.51 -21.19 33.28
C LYS A 593 -18.00 -20.84 33.10
N ILE A 594 -18.61 -20.15 34.06
CA ILE A 594 -20.00 -19.65 34.00
C ILE A 594 -20.21 -18.73 32.78
N ARG A 595 -19.28 -17.80 32.50
CA ARG A 595 -19.34 -16.95 31.30
C ARG A 595 -19.23 -17.74 29.98
N ALA A 596 -18.38 -18.77 29.95
CA ALA A 596 -18.26 -19.64 28.76
C ALA A 596 -19.52 -20.48 28.51
N ILE A 597 -20.14 -21.04 29.56
CA ILE A 597 -21.39 -21.83 29.46
C ILE A 597 -22.56 -20.94 29.02
N ASN A 598 -22.71 -19.75 29.62
CA ASN A 598 -23.73 -18.79 29.19
C ASN A 598 -23.60 -18.38 27.71
N LYS A 599 -22.38 -18.32 27.16
CA LYS A 599 -22.19 -18.09 25.72
C LYS A 599 -22.70 -19.28 24.90
N LYS A 600 -22.30 -20.52 25.24
CA LYS A 600 -22.79 -21.74 24.55
C LYS A 600 -24.33 -21.84 24.56
N LEU A 601 -24.97 -21.48 25.67
CA LEU A 601 -26.44 -21.50 25.80
C LEU A 601 -27.12 -20.45 24.89
N LYS A 602 -26.52 -19.25 24.72
CA LYS A 602 -27.00 -18.27 23.73
C LYS A 602 -26.84 -18.78 22.30
N ASP A 603 -25.71 -19.39 21.97
CA ASP A 603 -25.46 -19.99 20.65
C ASP A 603 -26.47 -21.12 20.35
N ILE A 604 -26.86 -21.91 21.36
CA ILE A 604 -27.91 -22.95 21.24
C ILE A 604 -29.30 -22.35 21.04
N LYS A 605 -29.67 -21.27 21.75
CA LYS A 605 -30.97 -20.60 21.55
C LYS A 605 -31.16 -20.13 20.10
N LEU A 606 -30.10 -19.58 19.50
CA LEU A 606 -30.09 -19.18 18.08
C LEU A 606 -30.20 -20.38 17.10
N LEU A 607 -29.73 -21.57 17.48
CA LEU A 607 -29.93 -22.79 16.69
C LEU A 607 -31.38 -23.30 16.78
N LYS A 608 -32.02 -23.24 17.95
CA LYS A 608 -33.45 -23.55 18.11
C LYS A 608 -34.33 -22.63 17.28
N GLU A 609 -34.11 -21.32 17.38
CA GLU A 609 -34.83 -20.29 16.60
C GLU A 609 -34.64 -20.45 15.07
N LYS A 610 -33.59 -21.16 14.63
CA LYS A 610 -33.39 -21.52 13.22
C LYS A 610 -34.12 -22.80 12.83
N HIS A 611 -34.12 -23.80 13.70
CA HIS A 611 -34.88 -25.03 13.52
C HIS A 611 -36.40 -24.77 13.48
N GLU A 612 -36.89 -23.90 14.35
CA GLU A 612 -38.29 -23.46 14.44
C GLU A 612 -38.75 -22.65 13.21
N ARG A 613 -37.82 -21.97 12.52
CA ARG A 613 -38.03 -21.37 11.19
C ARG A 613 -37.88 -22.34 10.02
N GLY A 614 -37.71 -23.64 10.28
CA GLY A 614 -37.59 -24.67 9.25
C GLY A 614 -36.22 -24.76 8.56
N GLU A 615 -35.16 -24.09 9.05
CA GLU A 615 -33.81 -24.32 8.51
C GLU A 615 -33.32 -25.74 8.87
N THR A 616 -32.87 -26.48 7.86
CA THR A 616 -32.25 -27.81 8.05
C THR A 616 -30.90 -27.69 8.77
N LEU A 617 -30.85 -28.10 10.04
CA LEU A 617 -29.63 -28.09 10.84
C LEU A 617 -28.69 -29.24 10.44
N VAL A 618 -27.39 -28.92 10.33
CA VAL A 618 -26.33 -29.93 10.14
C VAL A 618 -26.27 -30.84 11.39
N PRO A 619 -26.00 -32.16 11.30
CA PRO A 619 -26.01 -33.05 12.46
C PRO A 619 -25.17 -32.56 13.66
N THR A 620 -24.02 -31.93 13.42
CA THR A 620 -23.16 -31.35 14.47
C THR A 620 -23.76 -30.13 15.18
N GLN A 621 -24.79 -29.50 14.61
CA GLN A 621 -25.60 -28.44 15.23
C GLN A 621 -26.74 -29.05 16.06
N VAL A 622 -27.34 -30.15 15.61
CA VAL A 622 -28.33 -30.92 16.39
C VAL A 622 -27.68 -31.51 17.64
N THR A 623 -26.48 -32.09 17.56
CA THR A 623 -25.74 -32.57 18.74
C THR A 623 -25.47 -31.44 19.74
N LYS A 624 -25.16 -30.21 19.26
CA LYS A 624 -24.99 -29.04 20.12
C LYS A 624 -26.30 -28.61 20.78
N MET A 625 -27.40 -28.59 20.03
CA MET A 625 -28.74 -28.30 20.57
C MET A 625 -29.12 -29.28 21.69
N ASN A 626 -28.88 -30.57 21.48
CA ASN A 626 -29.19 -31.60 22.49
C ASN A 626 -28.29 -31.52 23.74
N SER A 627 -27.12 -30.88 23.67
CA SER A 627 -26.23 -30.66 24.84
C SER A 627 -26.72 -29.58 25.82
N GLU A 628 -27.81 -28.86 25.50
CA GLU A 628 -28.38 -27.79 26.32
C GLU A 628 -28.66 -28.20 27.76
N GLN A 629 -29.34 -29.35 27.97
CA GLN A 629 -29.72 -29.80 29.31
C GLN A 629 -28.48 -30.11 30.18
N GLN A 630 -27.41 -30.64 29.57
CA GLN A 630 -26.14 -30.90 30.26
C GLN A 630 -25.45 -29.58 30.63
N LEU A 631 -25.43 -28.59 29.73
CA LEU A 631 -24.88 -27.26 29.98
C LEU A 631 -25.69 -26.47 31.03
N MET A 632 -27.01 -26.63 31.07
CA MET A 632 -27.87 -26.05 32.11
C MET A 632 -27.60 -26.70 33.48
N LYS A 633 -27.38 -28.02 33.53
CA LYS A 633 -27.02 -28.75 34.76
C LYS A 633 -25.60 -28.42 35.23
N GLU A 634 -24.66 -28.19 34.32
CA GLU A 634 -23.31 -27.68 34.62
C GLU A 634 -23.39 -26.24 35.18
N LEU A 635 -24.23 -25.37 34.58
CA LEU A 635 -24.47 -24.01 35.05
C LEU A 635 -25.10 -23.98 36.45
N SER A 636 -26.07 -24.85 36.73
CA SER A 636 -26.70 -24.91 38.06
C SER A 636 -25.74 -25.45 39.12
N ALA A 637 -24.96 -26.50 38.82
CA ALA A 637 -23.94 -27.02 39.72
C ALA A 637 -22.88 -25.96 40.08
N LEU A 638 -22.42 -25.19 39.08
CA LEU A 638 -21.46 -24.09 39.30
C LEU A 638 -22.04 -22.88 40.06
N LYS A 639 -23.38 -22.75 40.15
CA LYS A 639 -24.06 -21.72 40.95
C LYS A 639 -24.47 -22.18 42.35
N VAL A 640 -24.64 -23.48 42.57
CA VAL A 640 -25.00 -24.07 43.88
C VAL A 640 -23.76 -24.39 44.72
N ALA A 641 -22.59 -24.54 44.09
CA ALA A 641 -21.30 -24.66 44.78
C ALA A 641 -20.61 -23.29 44.97
N ALA A 642 -21.35 -22.31 45.50
CA ALA A 642 -20.93 -20.92 45.70
C ALA A 642 -21.40 -20.42 47.08
#